data_AF-A0A929KMJ0-F1
#
_entry.id   AF-A0A929KMJ0-F1
#
_cell.length_a   1.000
_cell.length_b   1.000
_cell.length_c   1.000
_cell.angle_alpha   90.00
_cell.angle_beta   90.00
_cell.angle_gamma   90.00
#
_symmetry.space_group_name_H-M   'P 1'
#
loop_
_entity.id
_entity.type
_entity.pdbx_description
1 polymer ?
#
loop_
_entity_poly.entity_id
_entity_poly.type
_entity_poly.pdbx_seq_one_letter_code
_entity_poly.pdbx_strand_id
1 'polypeptide(L)'
;MATFNDPKYASQWQLQGGYGINIAALYSEYSGAGIRIGIVDTALSTTAKDLIGQIDIAASTGASNQTTVDDAGSTHGTGVAMIIGAAANNGYGTVGAAWGSTLISYGFDSVGYRTPAQEIEMMALQKEVDVSNNSWSRSGSPFVDNFNSDLYAGALEAVKSAATEGRDGLGTVIVRSAGNTKASGDDVNTHNWANNRYSITVGATNETGQVQDFSNPGAAVLVVVPATATSYAAPLVTSTVALMLQANPNLGYRDVQTILALTARLTDSGEDGAGWFYNTGTTWNGGGMHVSREAGYGLVDAYAAVRLAESWTLQSTASNATESTVSSTAPLTIADLSTVSQTLHIDRDISVERVEVAVNIAHDKIGDLTITLVSPSGTRSVLLDRVKNGAYDPATNTLKFTLGSVQFLNESGMGDWTLIITDGASRYSGTLLDWSLTVIGSTPTDDTQYVITNEYAAMVQADPSRGILTDSAGNDTINAAAVTSDLKLYLADGTAGRIGDQSFIIAAGTMIENAIGGDGNDFIRGNSLANTIMGNRGNDTIYGMDGDDVLFGGLGDDWINGGAGNDTIDGGAGNDILYGGSGNDTLYGGDGDDTLSGDGGNDVLYGGDGNDTLDGKEYPDTLYGGAGDDLLLGGIGDDTLYGGTGNDTLYGGTYNDILYGDEGNDTLFGEANTDTLYGGDGDDYISGGDGNDTLFGGNGNDIIYGDAGNDVIDGEAGDDTIYGGLGNDIVSGGDGDDYISGGDGRDTLSGGSGNDTIYGDAGDDVIDGGTGNDTLYGGIGNDTIAGGDGNDIIFGEAGNDNLSGGAGNDIISGDDGNDVIDGGAGNDTLYGGDGKDILTGGAGNDILYGDAGDDTLDGGAGADTLYGGDGNDLLFGGDNSDVLDGGLGADTMTGGAGNDTYYVDDIGDLVTEQRGEGTDTVISSIDYTLGDWLENLTLTGDARYGAGNNVNNVITGTDGNDVLIGYGGADILMGGAGNDTLDGGVSADWLAGGTGDDVLTGGSAGDTFVFNPNEGNDRITDFRAAQGDVVFLANFGEALDTWDEIRAHMTQSSAGTLLDTGQGTSILFEGVKIASLSADVFIFE
;
A
#
# COMPACT_ATOMS: atom_id res chain seq x y z
N MET A 1 32.97 -6.55 -2.62
CA MET A 1 33.58 -7.59 -3.47
C MET A 1 33.17 -8.97 -3.00
N ALA A 2 32.69 -9.82 -3.91
CA ALA A 2 32.36 -11.22 -3.61
C ALA A 2 33.57 -11.98 -3.05
N THR A 3 33.33 -12.89 -2.10
CA THR A 3 34.37 -13.77 -1.55
C THR A 3 34.14 -15.20 -2.03
N PHE A 4 35.19 -15.83 -2.55
CA PHE A 4 35.15 -17.21 -3.04
C PHE A 4 36.02 -18.12 -2.17
N ASN A 5 35.52 -19.30 -1.82
CA ASN A 5 36.24 -20.28 -1.01
C ASN A 5 37.23 -21.16 -1.81
N ASP A 6 37.28 -20.99 -3.14
CA ASP A 6 38.05 -21.83 -4.05
C ASP A 6 39.57 -21.54 -3.95
N PRO A 7 40.41 -22.57 -3.76
CA PRO A 7 41.79 -22.40 -3.29
C PRO A 7 42.73 -21.73 -4.29
N LYS A 8 42.39 -21.67 -5.59
CA LYS A 8 43.23 -21.03 -6.62
C LYS A 8 42.69 -19.67 -7.08
N TYR A 9 41.55 -19.19 -6.59
CA TYR A 9 40.99 -17.90 -7.00
C TYR A 9 41.98 -16.75 -6.77
N ALA A 10 42.63 -16.71 -5.61
CA ALA A 10 43.63 -15.70 -5.28
C ALA A 10 44.86 -15.67 -6.23
N SER A 11 45.07 -16.73 -7.04
CA SER A 11 46.13 -16.77 -8.06
C SER A 11 45.66 -16.34 -9.45
N GLN A 12 44.35 -16.11 -9.65
CA GLN A 12 43.75 -15.69 -10.92
C GLN A 12 43.82 -14.17 -11.09
N TRP A 13 45.03 -13.62 -11.10
CA TRP A 13 45.28 -12.19 -11.25
C TRP A 13 44.68 -11.62 -12.55
N GLN A 14 44.54 -12.46 -13.59
CA GLN A 14 43.93 -12.06 -14.86
C GLN A 14 42.48 -11.58 -14.72
N LEU A 15 41.78 -11.96 -13.65
CA LEU A 15 40.40 -11.53 -13.39
C LEU A 15 40.33 -10.18 -12.65
N GLN A 16 41.45 -9.71 -12.11
CA GLN A 16 41.54 -8.52 -11.27
C GLN A 16 41.81 -7.25 -12.12
N GLY A 17 41.83 -6.08 -11.49
CA GLY A 17 42.23 -4.82 -12.12
C GLY A 17 43.74 -4.73 -12.46
N GLY A 18 44.22 -3.55 -12.85
CA GLY A 18 45.59 -3.38 -13.36
C GLY A 18 45.75 -3.96 -14.77
N TYR A 19 46.71 -4.85 -15.01
CA TYR A 19 46.89 -5.54 -16.31
C TYR A 19 45.98 -6.77 -16.50
N GLY A 20 45.10 -7.07 -15.53
CA GLY A 20 43.99 -8.02 -15.69
C GLY A 20 42.80 -7.40 -16.45
N ILE A 21 41.74 -8.18 -16.65
CA ILE A 21 40.51 -7.73 -17.34
C ILE A 21 39.50 -7.03 -16.43
N ASN A 22 39.79 -6.85 -15.14
CA ASN A 22 38.93 -6.14 -14.18
C ASN A 22 37.51 -6.72 -13.97
N ILE A 23 37.27 -7.97 -14.35
CA ILE A 23 35.94 -8.60 -14.24
C ILE A 23 35.52 -8.88 -12.79
N ALA A 24 36.49 -9.07 -11.88
CA ALA A 24 36.22 -9.41 -10.49
C ALA A 24 35.46 -8.33 -9.70
N ALA A 25 35.52 -7.07 -10.15
CA ALA A 25 34.77 -5.96 -9.56
C ALA A 25 33.26 -6.12 -9.74
N LEU A 26 32.80 -6.87 -10.75
CA LEU A 26 31.39 -7.05 -11.09
C LEU A 26 30.72 -8.22 -10.36
N TYR A 27 31.47 -9.08 -9.65
CA TYR A 27 30.92 -10.33 -9.12
C TYR A 27 29.90 -10.19 -7.98
N SER A 28 29.67 -8.98 -7.47
CA SER A 28 28.52 -8.69 -6.61
C SER A 28 27.20 -8.59 -7.39
N GLU A 29 27.27 -8.27 -8.68
CA GLU A 29 26.10 -7.95 -9.52
C GLU A 29 25.91 -9.01 -10.63
N TYR A 30 26.99 -9.44 -11.28
CA TYR A 30 26.95 -10.30 -12.46
C TYR A 30 27.84 -11.54 -12.35
N SER A 31 27.39 -12.65 -12.92
CA SER A 31 28.08 -13.95 -12.93
C SER A 31 28.05 -14.66 -14.28
N GLY A 32 27.36 -14.11 -15.28
CA GLY A 32 27.02 -14.74 -16.55
C GLY A 32 25.79 -15.65 -16.47
N ALA A 33 24.98 -15.54 -15.41
CA ALA A 33 23.77 -16.34 -15.23
C ALA A 33 22.78 -16.16 -16.40
N GLY A 34 22.15 -17.26 -16.82
CA GLY A 34 21.20 -17.25 -17.94
C GLY A 34 21.83 -17.33 -19.33
N ILE A 35 23.14 -17.11 -19.46
CA ILE A 35 23.83 -17.11 -20.76
C ILE A 35 24.33 -18.51 -21.14
N ARG A 36 24.07 -18.92 -22.39
CA ARG A 36 24.49 -20.19 -22.97
C ARG A 36 25.74 -19.99 -23.82
N ILE A 37 26.81 -20.72 -23.49
CA ILE A 37 28.11 -20.59 -24.13
C ILE A 37 28.50 -21.88 -24.85
N GLY A 38 28.53 -21.84 -26.18
CA GLY A 38 28.96 -22.96 -27.03
C GLY A 38 30.47 -22.98 -27.23
N ILE A 39 31.14 -23.98 -26.70
CA ILE A 39 32.59 -24.17 -26.81
C ILE A 39 32.86 -25.13 -27.98
N VAL A 40 33.35 -24.57 -29.08
CA VAL A 40 33.78 -25.35 -30.25
C VAL A 40 35.25 -25.71 -30.06
N ASP A 41 35.55 -26.89 -29.54
CA ASP A 41 36.91 -27.34 -29.23
C ASP A 41 36.99 -28.88 -29.16
N THR A 42 38.06 -29.47 -28.60
CA THR A 42 38.02 -30.89 -28.22
C THR A 42 36.93 -31.12 -27.18
N ALA A 43 36.21 -32.24 -27.27
CA ALA A 43 35.09 -32.55 -26.38
C ALA A 43 35.43 -32.31 -24.90
N LEU A 44 34.51 -31.74 -24.13
CA LEU A 44 34.76 -31.37 -22.73
C LEU A 44 34.75 -32.60 -21.81
N SER A 45 35.49 -32.54 -20.71
CA SER A 45 35.37 -33.53 -19.64
C SER A 45 34.25 -33.16 -18.68
N THR A 46 33.14 -33.90 -18.74
CA THR A 46 31.99 -33.74 -17.83
C THR A 46 32.28 -34.22 -16.40
N THR A 47 33.42 -34.87 -16.19
CA THR A 47 33.86 -35.39 -14.89
C THR A 47 34.89 -34.49 -14.19
N ALA A 48 35.30 -33.39 -14.83
CA ALA A 48 36.14 -32.37 -14.21
C ALA A 48 35.39 -31.72 -13.04
N LYS A 49 35.96 -31.76 -11.83
CA LYS A 49 35.26 -31.35 -10.59
C LYS A 49 34.69 -29.93 -10.64
N ASP A 50 35.44 -29.00 -11.23
CA ASP A 50 35.03 -27.60 -11.35
C ASP A 50 33.93 -27.39 -12.40
N LEU A 51 33.64 -28.37 -13.26
CA LEU A 51 32.64 -28.26 -14.34
C LEU A 51 31.39 -29.11 -14.08
N ILE A 52 31.31 -29.80 -12.94
CA ILE A 52 30.12 -30.56 -12.57
C ILE A 52 28.94 -29.61 -12.42
N GLY A 53 27.87 -29.86 -13.18
CA GLY A 53 26.67 -29.02 -13.18
C GLY A 53 26.74 -27.78 -14.06
N GLN A 54 27.90 -27.48 -14.66
CA GLN A 54 28.12 -26.32 -15.52
C GLN A 54 27.90 -26.65 -17.01
N ILE A 55 28.06 -27.93 -17.40
CA ILE A 55 27.91 -28.38 -18.79
C ILE A 55 26.50 -28.92 -19.03
N ASP A 56 25.77 -28.34 -19.99
CA ASP A 56 24.54 -28.92 -20.53
C ASP A 56 24.88 -30.07 -21.49
N ILE A 57 24.86 -31.28 -20.93
CA ILE A 57 25.16 -32.52 -21.65
C ILE A 57 24.11 -32.78 -22.75
N ALA A 58 22.86 -32.35 -22.58
CA ALA A 58 21.78 -32.63 -23.53
C ALA A 58 21.89 -31.76 -24.78
N ALA A 59 22.35 -30.51 -24.64
CA ALA A 59 22.61 -29.61 -25.76
C ALA A 59 24.00 -29.83 -26.42
N SER A 60 24.88 -30.60 -25.77
CA SER A 60 26.23 -30.89 -26.26
C SER A 60 26.23 -31.95 -27.39
N THR A 61 27.09 -31.77 -28.39
CA THR A 61 27.22 -32.72 -29.51
C THR A 61 28.66 -32.82 -30.02
N GLY A 62 28.98 -33.95 -30.67
CA GLY A 62 30.26 -34.17 -31.34
C GLY A 62 30.12 -34.06 -32.85
N ALA A 63 31.23 -33.78 -33.54
CA ALA A 63 31.25 -33.71 -35.00
C ALA A 63 30.94 -35.07 -35.66
N SER A 64 30.49 -35.05 -36.92
CA SER A 64 30.18 -36.26 -37.68
C SER A 64 31.35 -37.24 -37.73
N ASN A 65 31.02 -38.52 -37.58
CA ASN A 65 31.99 -39.63 -37.47
C ASN A 65 32.92 -39.57 -36.25
N GLN A 66 32.55 -38.82 -35.22
CA GLN A 66 33.17 -38.81 -33.90
C GLN A 66 32.15 -39.28 -32.85
N THR A 67 32.62 -39.90 -31.76
CA THR A 67 31.73 -40.67 -30.84
C THR A 67 31.69 -40.15 -29.41
N THR A 68 32.54 -39.19 -29.05
CA THR A 68 32.61 -38.68 -27.68
C THR A 68 32.10 -37.26 -27.59
N VAL A 69 30.98 -37.09 -26.88
CA VAL A 69 30.51 -35.79 -26.33
C VAL A 69 31.16 -35.49 -24.97
N ASP A 70 31.78 -36.51 -24.35
CA ASP A 70 32.52 -36.46 -23.10
C ASP A 70 33.90 -37.12 -23.30
N ASP A 71 34.98 -36.37 -23.04
CA ASP A 71 36.35 -36.86 -23.16
C ASP A 71 37.17 -36.54 -21.92
N ALA A 72 37.28 -37.51 -21.02
CA ALA A 72 38.06 -37.41 -19.79
C ALA A 72 39.57 -37.13 -20.00
N GLY A 73 40.10 -37.34 -21.23
CA GLY A 73 41.48 -37.04 -21.61
C GLY A 73 41.69 -35.66 -22.27
N SER A 74 40.62 -34.93 -22.56
CA SER A 74 40.65 -33.61 -23.20
C SER A 74 41.25 -32.56 -22.26
N THR A 75 42.44 -32.06 -22.60
CA THR A 75 43.14 -31.04 -21.81
C THR A 75 42.90 -29.62 -22.30
N HIS A 76 42.65 -29.44 -23.60
CA HIS A 76 42.48 -28.11 -24.20
C HIS A 76 41.05 -27.58 -24.01
N GLY A 77 40.04 -28.25 -24.57
CA GLY A 77 38.64 -27.85 -24.41
C GLY A 77 38.20 -27.75 -22.95
N THR A 78 38.55 -28.72 -22.11
CA THR A 78 38.29 -28.66 -20.66
C THR A 78 38.99 -27.47 -19.99
N GLY A 79 40.22 -27.13 -20.42
CA GLY A 79 40.95 -25.96 -19.94
C GLY A 79 40.25 -24.65 -20.28
N VAL A 80 39.74 -24.52 -21.51
CA VAL A 80 38.92 -23.39 -21.97
C VAL A 80 37.65 -23.28 -21.14
N ALA A 81 36.93 -24.39 -20.95
CA ALA A 81 35.71 -24.44 -20.15
C ALA A 81 35.94 -24.02 -18.69
N MET A 82 37.05 -24.42 -18.06
CA MET A 82 37.39 -24.00 -16.70
C MET A 82 37.66 -22.51 -16.57
N ILE A 83 38.20 -21.85 -17.60
CA ILE A 83 38.38 -20.38 -17.58
C ILE A 83 37.03 -19.67 -17.64
N ILE A 84 36.09 -20.19 -18.42
CA ILE A 84 34.77 -19.59 -18.60
C ILE A 84 33.88 -19.87 -17.38
N GLY A 85 33.56 -21.14 -17.13
CA GLY A 85 32.48 -21.54 -16.23
C GLY A 85 32.90 -22.58 -15.20
N ALA A 86 34.12 -22.51 -14.65
CA ALA A 86 34.41 -23.25 -13.42
C ALA A 86 33.48 -22.76 -12.30
N ALA A 87 32.77 -23.69 -11.65
CA ALA A 87 31.79 -23.38 -10.62
C ALA A 87 32.44 -22.68 -9.42
N ALA A 88 31.83 -21.58 -8.98
CA ALA A 88 32.27 -20.84 -7.80
C ALA A 88 31.84 -21.53 -6.50
N ASN A 89 32.59 -21.30 -5.43
CA ASN A 89 32.32 -21.71 -4.06
C ASN A 89 32.16 -23.23 -3.85
N ASN A 90 32.75 -24.05 -4.71
CA ASN A 90 32.63 -25.51 -4.63
C ASN A 90 33.82 -26.15 -3.86
N GLY A 91 34.81 -25.36 -3.46
CA GLY A 91 35.98 -25.80 -2.70
C GLY A 91 37.06 -26.49 -3.54
N TYR A 92 36.98 -26.38 -4.88
CA TYR A 92 37.91 -26.99 -5.83
C TYR A 92 38.50 -25.93 -6.76
N GLY A 93 39.74 -26.18 -7.20
CA GLY A 93 40.41 -25.45 -8.27
C GLY A 93 40.21 -23.93 -8.29
N THR A 94 39.69 -23.44 -9.42
CA THR A 94 39.57 -22.02 -9.81
C THR A 94 38.11 -21.59 -9.93
N VAL A 95 37.86 -20.28 -9.99
CA VAL A 95 36.54 -19.73 -10.34
C VAL A 95 36.53 -19.32 -11.81
N GLY A 96 35.47 -19.69 -12.54
CA GLY A 96 35.26 -19.25 -13.91
C GLY A 96 34.99 -17.75 -13.98
N ALA A 97 35.43 -17.10 -15.05
CA ALA A 97 35.17 -15.68 -15.26
C ALA A 97 33.68 -15.35 -15.46
N ALA A 98 32.89 -16.33 -15.91
CA ALA A 98 31.43 -16.32 -16.00
C ALA A 98 30.88 -17.62 -15.39
N TRP A 99 31.17 -17.83 -14.10
CA TRP A 99 30.88 -19.06 -13.35
C TRP A 99 29.38 -19.40 -13.22
N GLY A 100 28.48 -18.47 -13.55
CA GLY A 100 27.02 -18.68 -13.60
C GLY A 100 26.49 -19.11 -14.97
N SER A 101 27.31 -19.09 -16.03
CA SER A 101 26.88 -19.43 -17.39
C SER A 101 26.72 -20.94 -17.62
N THR A 102 25.85 -21.31 -18.56
CA THR A 102 25.70 -22.70 -19.01
C THR A 102 26.65 -23.00 -20.17
N LEU A 103 27.49 -24.03 -20.04
CA LEU A 103 28.45 -24.43 -21.06
C LEU A 103 27.89 -25.55 -21.95
N ILE A 104 28.09 -25.44 -23.26
CA ILE A 104 27.68 -26.44 -24.25
C ILE A 104 28.90 -26.88 -25.05
N SER A 105 29.15 -28.18 -25.12
CA SER A 105 30.29 -28.75 -25.85
C SER A 105 29.94 -29.04 -27.31
N TYR A 106 30.62 -28.37 -28.24
CA TYR A 106 30.64 -28.72 -29.67
C TYR A 106 32.00 -29.34 -29.99
N GLY A 107 32.08 -30.64 -29.74
CA GLY A 107 33.32 -31.35 -29.50
C GLY A 107 33.94 -32.02 -30.73
N PHE A 108 35.26 -31.95 -30.83
CA PHE A 108 36.08 -32.82 -31.65
C PHE A 108 36.77 -33.92 -30.81
N ASP A 109 37.00 -35.11 -31.37
CA ASP A 109 37.81 -36.15 -30.71
C ASP A 109 39.26 -35.66 -30.50
N SER A 110 39.81 -35.86 -29.30
CA SER A 110 41.17 -35.41 -28.92
C SER A 110 42.33 -36.10 -29.65
N VAL A 111 42.06 -37.16 -30.42
CA VAL A 111 43.09 -38.05 -31.00
C VAL A 111 43.04 -38.15 -32.54
N GLY A 112 42.19 -37.36 -33.22
CA GLY A 112 41.95 -37.43 -34.67
C GLY A 112 42.23 -36.13 -35.43
N TYR A 113 42.54 -36.23 -36.74
CA TYR A 113 42.62 -35.08 -37.63
C TYR A 113 41.22 -34.49 -37.88
N ARG A 114 41.02 -33.21 -37.53
CA ARG A 114 39.79 -32.44 -37.83
C ARG A 114 39.74 -32.08 -39.33
N THR A 115 38.68 -32.49 -40.01
CA THR A 115 38.45 -32.14 -41.43
C THR A 115 37.73 -30.80 -41.57
N PRO A 116 37.92 -30.05 -42.67
CA PRO A 116 37.17 -28.81 -42.92
C PRO A 116 35.65 -28.97 -42.87
N ALA A 117 35.12 -30.11 -43.32
CA ALA A 117 33.68 -30.39 -43.24
C ALA A 117 33.17 -30.48 -41.79
N GLN A 118 33.94 -31.11 -40.89
CA GLN A 118 33.61 -31.17 -39.47
C GLN A 118 33.74 -29.81 -38.78
N GLU A 119 34.70 -28.97 -39.20
CA GLU A 119 34.79 -27.60 -38.71
C GLU A 119 33.53 -26.82 -39.09
N ILE A 120 33.13 -26.84 -40.36
CA ILE A 120 31.92 -26.16 -40.84
C ILE A 120 30.66 -26.67 -40.12
N GLU A 121 30.59 -27.98 -39.89
CA GLU A 121 29.49 -28.62 -39.14
C GLU A 121 29.36 -28.05 -37.72
N MET A 122 30.45 -28.00 -36.94
CA MET A 122 30.40 -27.45 -35.58
C MET A 122 30.21 -25.94 -35.57
N MET A 123 30.78 -25.22 -36.53
CA MET A 123 30.57 -23.79 -36.68
C MET A 123 29.10 -23.46 -37.02
N ALA A 124 28.39 -24.34 -37.72
CA ALA A 124 26.96 -24.13 -38.03
C ALA A 124 26.05 -24.24 -36.79
N LEU A 125 26.50 -24.90 -35.73
CA LEU A 125 25.75 -25.04 -34.47
C LEU A 125 25.87 -23.80 -33.56
N GLN A 126 26.76 -22.87 -33.88
CA GLN A 126 26.99 -21.68 -33.06
C GLN A 126 25.73 -20.83 -32.90
N LYS A 127 24.82 -20.86 -33.87
CA LYS A 127 23.56 -20.13 -33.81
C LYS A 127 22.62 -20.58 -32.68
N GLU A 128 22.86 -21.74 -32.08
CA GLU A 128 22.03 -22.32 -31.02
C GLU A 128 22.43 -21.84 -29.61
N VAL A 129 23.41 -20.93 -29.51
CA VAL A 129 23.94 -20.38 -28.25
C VAL A 129 24.03 -18.86 -28.29
N ASP A 130 24.16 -18.25 -27.11
CA ASP A 130 24.30 -16.80 -26.99
C ASP A 130 25.70 -16.34 -27.38
N VAL A 131 26.71 -17.06 -26.87
CA VAL A 131 28.12 -16.78 -27.13
C VAL A 131 28.79 -18.04 -27.62
N SER A 132 29.54 -17.97 -28.72
CA SER A 132 30.35 -19.08 -29.19
C SER A 132 31.83 -18.82 -28.95
N ASN A 133 32.48 -19.69 -28.19
CA ASN A 133 33.92 -19.67 -27.97
C ASN A 133 34.65 -20.60 -28.96
N ASN A 134 35.65 -20.04 -29.64
CA ASN A 134 36.47 -20.72 -30.64
C ASN A 134 37.96 -20.55 -30.30
N SER A 135 38.41 -21.31 -29.32
CA SER A 135 39.78 -21.22 -28.78
C SER A 135 40.84 -21.92 -29.65
N TRP A 136 40.63 -22.02 -30.96
CA TRP A 136 41.55 -22.64 -31.90
C TRP A 136 41.69 -21.82 -33.18
N SER A 137 42.80 -22.02 -33.89
CA SER A 137 43.04 -21.43 -35.21
C SER A 137 43.84 -22.39 -36.10
N ARG A 138 43.89 -22.08 -37.41
CA ARG A 138 44.76 -22.73 -38.39
C ARG A 138 46.13 -22.02 -38.51
N SER A 139 46.55 -21.32 -37.45
CA SER A 139 47.78 -20.52 -37.42
C SER A 139 49.02 -21.31 -37.84
N GLY A 140 49.90 -20.67 -38.60
CA GLY A 140 51.08 -21.26 -39.22
C GLY A 140 50.83 -21.89 -40.60
N SER A 141 49.59 -21.86 -41.08
CA SER A 141 49.16 -22.32 -42.42
C SER A 141 48.38 -21.23 -43.14
N PRO A 142 49.05 -20.14 -43.59
CA PRO A 142 48.40 -18.98 -44.16
C PRO A 142 47.55 -19.33 -45.39
N PHE A 143 46.38 -18.72 -45.51
CA PHE A 143 45.40 -18.87 -46.60
C PHE A 143 44.78 -20.26 -46.77
N VAL A 144 45.01 -21.20 -45.84
CA VAL A 144 44.49 -22.57 -45.95
C VAL A 144 42.99 -22.63 -45.67
N ASP A 145 42.46 -21.82 -44.76
CA ASP A 145 41.03 -21.75 -44.43
C ASP A 145 40.26 -20.77 -45.33
N ASN A 146 40.65 -20.69 -46.61
CA ASN A 146 40.06 -19.77 -47.58
C ASN A 146 38.60 -20.10 -47.90
N PHE A 147 37.68 -19.23 -47.50
CA PHE A 147 36.23 -19.37 -47.75
C PHE A 147 35.84 -19.28 -49.24
N ASN A 148 36.75 -18.82 -50.11
CA ASN A 148 36.55 -18.82 -51.56
C ASN A 148 36.96 -20.15 -52.22
N SER A 149 37.46 -21.12 -51.44
CA SER A 149 37.83 -22.44 -51.94
C SER A 149 36.69 -23.44 -51.82
N ASP A 150 36.62 -24.41 -52.74
CA ASP A 150 35.65 -25.50 -52.69
C ASP A 150 35.75 -26.33 -51.39
N LEU A 151 36.94 -26.37 -50.76
CA LEU A 151 37.19 -27.12 -49.53
C LEU A 151 36.46 -26.53 -48.31
N TYR A 152 36.24 -25.21 -48.31
CA TYR A 152 35.56 -24.48 -47.24
C TYR A 152 34.19 -23.94 -47.68
N ALA A 153 33.59 -24.53 -48.71
CA ALA A 153 32.24 -24.18 -49.14
C ALA A 153 31.24 -24.33 -47.98
N GLY A 154 30.55 -23.24 -47.64
CA GLY A 154 29.61 -23.18 -46.52
C GLY A 154 30.18 -22.61 -45.21
N ALA A 155 31.50 -22.42 -45.10
CA ALA A 155 32.12 -21.84 -43.91
C ALA A 155 31.63 -20.42 -43.57
N LEU A 156 31.55 -19.55 -44.59
CA LEU A 156 31.01 -18.19 -44.44
C LEU A 156 29.54 -18.22 -44.01
N GLU A 157 28.73 -19.10 -44.60
CA GLU A 157 27.31 -19.23 -44.25
C GLU A 157 27.11 -19.73 -42.81
N ALA A 158 28.00 -20.58 -42.29
CA ALA A 158 27.93 -21.04 -40.91
C ALA A 158 28.09 -19.88 -39.91
N VAL A 159 29.12 -19.05 -40.05
CA VAL A 159 29.33 -17.88 -39.15
C VAL A 159 28.30 -16.79 -39.38
N LYS A 160 27.88 -16.59 -40.64
CA LYS A 160 26.84 -15.62 -40.98
C LYS A 160 25.51 -16.00 -40.37
N SER A 161 25.09 -17.26 -40.48
CA SER A 161 23.83 -17.76 -39.90
C SER A 161 23.80 -17.55 -38.38
N ALA A 162 24.90 -17.81 -37.67
CA ALA A 162 24.99 -17.50 -36.24
C ALA A 162 24.82 -16.00 -35.93
N ALA A 163 25.46 -15.12 -36.70
CA ALA A 163 25.34 -13.68 -36.52
C ALA A 163 24.00 -13.07 -37.00
N THR A 164 23.24 -13.76 -37.85
CA THR A 164 21.95 -13.29 -38.38
C THR A 164 20.73 -13.92 -37.72
N GLU A 165 20.82 -15.18 -37.30
CA GLU A 165 19.69 -15.97 -36.78
C GLU A 165 19.81 -16.26 -35.29
N GLY A 166 21.04 -16.32 -34.75
CA GLY A 166 21.26 -16.62 -33.34
C GLY A 166 20.65 -15.55 -32.43
N ARG A 167 20.27 -15.95 -31.20
CA ARG A 167 19.66 -15.06 -30.20
C ARG A 167 18.48 -14.25 -30.77
N ASP A 168 17.55 -14.95 -31.41
CA ASP A 168 16.35 -14.37 -32.03
C ASP A 168 16.63 -13.20 -32.99
N GLY A 169 17.77 -13.24 -33.68
CA GLY A 169 18.19 -12.21 -34.64
C GLY A 169 19.11 -11.13 -34.10
N LEU A 170 19.40 -11.11 -32.79
CA LEU A 170 20.46 -10.28 -32.19
C LEU A 170 21.86 -10.71 -32.68
N GLY A 171 21.98 -11.99 -33.03
CA GLY A 171 23.21 -12.64 -33.47
C GLY A 171 23.97 -13.24 -32.29
N THR A 172 24.36 -14.51 -32.42
CA THR A 172 25.33 -15.14 -31.52
C THR A 172 26.64 -14.36 -31.57
N VAL A 173 27.22 -14.07 -30.39
CA VAL A 173 28.52 -13.41 -30.31
C VAL A 173 29.63 -14.46 -30.49
N ILE A 174 30.36 -14.39 -31.60
CA ILE A 174 31.42 -15.36 -31.94
C ILE A 174 32.78 -14.81 -31.49
N VAL A 175 33.45 -15.49 -30.57
CA VAL A 175 34.78 -15.12 -30.06
C VAL A 175 35.82 -16.14 -30.51
N ARG A 176 36.97 -15.69 -31.00
CA ARG A 176 38.04 -16.54 -31.55
C ARG A 176 39.44 -16.09 -31.13
N SER A 177 40.36 -17.04 -31.01
CA SER A 177 41.78 -16.75 -30.76
C SER A 177 42.53 -16.27 -32.02
N ALA A 178 43.42 -15.30 -31.87
CA ALA A 178 44.25 -14.77 -32.97
C ALA A 178 45.26 -15.78 -33.54
N GLY A 179 45.69 -16.76 -32.75
CA GLY A 179 46.71 -17.75 -33.12
C GLY A 179 48.07 -17.46 -32.48
N ASN A 180 48.93 -18.49 -32.46
CA ASN A 180 50.12 -18.54 -31.60
C ASN A 180 51.45 -18.64 -32.38
N THR A 181 51.51 -18.17 -33.62
CA THR A 181 52.66 -18.39 -34.52
C THR A 181 53.29 -17.11 -35.08
N LYS A 182 53.16 -15.96 -34.41
CA LYS A 182 53.79 -14.68 -34.83
C LYS A 182 55.29 -14.81 -35.07
N ALA A 183 56.01 -15.55 -34.23
CA ALA A 183 57.44 -15.81 -34.41
C ALA A 183 57.79 -16.48 -35.76
N SER A 184 56.83 -17.20 -36.36
CA SER A 184 56.93 -17.80 -37.70
C SER A 184 56.55 -16.85 -38.84
N GLY A 185 56.17 -15.61 -38.51
CA GLY A 185 55.71 -14.56 -39.43
C GLY A 185 54.33 -14.83 -40.03
N ASP A 186 53.44 -15.42 -39.23
CA ASP A 186 52.01 -15.59 -39.56
C ASP A 186 51.21 -14.33 -39.20
N ASP A 187 50.04 -14.17 -39.81
CA ASP A 187 49.19 -12.98 -39.68
C ASP A 187 47.71 -13.40 -39.64
N VAL A 188 46.93 -12.84 -38.71
CA VAL A 188 45.49 -13.11 -38.54
C VAL A 188 44.72 -12.92 -39.83
N ASN A 189 45.08 -11.90 -40.62
CA ASN A 189 44.39 -11.59 -41.87
C ASN A 189 44.59 -12.64 -42.95
N THR A 190 45.48 -13.62 -42.76
CA THR A 190 45.61 -14.77 -43.66
C THR A 190 44.68 -15.94 -43.30
N HIS A 191 43.83 -15.77 -42.28
CA HIS A 191 42.90 -16.79 -41.79
C HIS A 191 41.45 -16.28 -41.80
N ASN A 192 40.59 -16.82 -42.69
CA ASN A 192 39.21 -16.31 -42.82
C ASN A 192 38.33 -16.65 -41.60
N TRP A 193 38.63 -17.71 -40.86
CA TRP A 193 37.93 -17.96 -39.59
C TRP A 193 38.14 -16.84 -38.57
N ALA A 194 39.28 -16.15 -38.60
CA ALA A 194 39.63 -15.09 -37.65
C ALA A 194 39.42 -13.68 -38.22
N ASN A 195 39.57 -13.46 -39.52
CA ASN A 195 39.50 -12.10 -40.07
C ASN A 195 38.08 -11.65 -40.47
N ASN A 196 37.10 -12.56 -40.48
CA ASN A 196 35.73 -12.25 -40.90
C ASN A 196 35.05 -11.26 -39.94
N ARG A 197 34.13 -10.46 -40.47
CA ARG A 197 33.38 -9.44 -39.73
C ARG A 197 32.53 -9.94 -38.55
N TYR A 198 32.12 -11.20 -38.55
CA TYR A 198 31.22 -11.73 -37.51
C TYR A 198 31.95 -12.14 -36.23
N SER A 199 33.27 -12.37 -36.31
CA SER A 199 34.07 -12.89 -35.21
C SER A 199 34.85 -11.80 -34.48
N ILE A 200 34.86 -11.85 -33.15
CA ILE A 200 35.76 -11.10 -32.28
C ILE A 200 37.08 -11.88 -32.19
N THR A 201 38.15 -11.33 -32.77
CA THR A 201 39.47 -11.96 -32.71
C THR A 201 40.31 -11.39 -31.59
N VAL A 202 40.81 -12.29 -30.74
CA VAL A 202 41.43 -11.99 -29.44
C VAL A 202 42.91 -12.39 -29.44
N GLY A 203 43.79 -11.41 -29.24
CA GLY A 203 45.21 -11.64 -29.00
C GLY A 203 45.55 -11.78 -27.51
N ALA A 204 46.83 -11.92 -27.18
CA ALA A 204 47.28 -12.17 -25.81
C ALA A 204 48.36 -11.20 -25.33
N THR A 205 48.26 -10.78 -24.07
CA THR A 205 49.30 -10.04 -23.34
C THR A 205 49.91 -10.88 -22.20
N ASN A 206 51.01 -10.39 -21.64
CA ASN A 206 51.60 -10.91 -20.41
C ASN A 206 51.10 -10.17 -19.16
N GLU A 207 51.62 -10.55 -18.00
CA GLU A 207 51.33 -9.93 -16.68
C GLU A 207 51.78 -8.48 -16.52
N THR A 208 52.53 -7.93 -17.48
CA THR A 208 52.92 -6.52 -17.51
C THR A 208 52.25 -5.76 -18.66
N GLY A 209 51.22 -6.34 -19.29
CA GLY A 209 50.46 -5.73 -20.38
C GLY A 209 51.18 -5.74 -21.74
N GLN A 210 52.34 -6.38 -21.88
CA GLN A 210 53.04 -6.46 -23.17
C GLN A 210 52.40 -7.52 -24.05
N VAL A 211 52.22 -7.23 -25.34
CA VAL A 211 51.70 -8.20 -26.31
C VAL A 211 52.69 -9.36 -26.43
N GLN A 212 52.18 -10.59 -26.39
CA GLN A 212 53.00 -11.80 -26.41
C GLN A 212 53.60 -12.07 -27.78
N ASP A 213 54.86 -12.50 -27.83
CA ASP A 213 55.59 -12.82 -29.07
C ASP A 213 54.98 -13.96 -29.90
N PHE A 214 54.11 -14.78 -29.31
CA PHE A 214 53.35 -15.79 -30.02
C PHE A 214 52.07 -15.24 -30.66
N SER A 215 51.48 -14.18 -30.12
CA SER A 215 50.17 -13.66 -30.54
C SER A 215 50.25 -13.14 -31.97
N ASN A 216 49.55 -13.77 -32.90
CA ASN A 216 49.54 -13.34 -34.30
C ASN A 216 49.01 -11.89 -34.41
N PRO A 217 49.72 -10.99 -35.12
CA PRO A 217 49.20 -9.66 -35.44
C PRO A 217 48.23 -9.71 -36.62
N GLY A 218 47.44 -8.66 -36.78
CA GLY A 218 46.63 -8.43 -37.98
C GLY A 218 45.66 -7.27 -37.82
N ALA A 219 45.13 -6.77 -38.93
CA ALA A 219 44.16 -5.68 -38.94
C ALA A 219 42.78 -6.09 -38.39
N ALA A 220 42.51 -7.39 -38.26
CA ALA A 220 41.26 -7.93 -37.74
C ALA A 220 41.29 -8.29 -36.24
N VAL A 221 42.42 -8.11 -35.54
CA VAL A 221 42.47 -8.26 -34.07
C VAL A 221 41.63 -7.13 -33.45
N LEU A 222 40.63 -7.48 -32.64
CA LEU A 222 39.76 -6.49 -32.00
C LEU A 222 40.34 -6.04 -30.66
N VAL A 223 40.73 -6.99 -29.81
CA VAL A 223 41.21 -6.74 -28.44
C VAL A 223 42.24 -7.78 -28.02
N VAL A 224 42.92 -7.51 -26.91
CA VAL A 224 43.84 -8.45 -26.25
C VAL A 224 43.49 -8.62 -24.77
N VAL A 225 43.88 -9.75 -24.21
CA VAL A 225 43.75 -10.04 -22.77
C VAL A 225 44.96 -10.82 -22.25
N PRO A 226 45.27 -10.77 -20.95
CA PRO A 226 46.37 -11.53 -20.38
C PRO A 226 46.16 -13.04 -20.48
N ALA A 227 47.05 -13.72 -21.19
CA ALA A 227 47.01 -15.17 -21.32
C ALA A 227 48.36 -15.76 -21.73
N THR A 228 48.57 -17.04 -21.39
CA THR A 228 49.76 -17.81 -21.78
C THR A 228 49.67 -18.39 -23.21
N ALA A 229 48.49 -18.32 -23.82
CA ALA A 229 48.23 -18.63 -25.23
C ALA A 229 46.96 -17.87 -25.66
N THR A 230 46.82 -17.54 -26.95
CA THR A 230 45.60 -16.88 -27.45
C THR A 230 44.34 -17.76 -27.29
N SER A 231 44.51 -19.08 -27.23
CA SER A 231 43.45 -20.05 -26.90
C SER A 231 42.93 -19.94 -25.46
N TYR A 232 43.70 -19.37 -24.54
CA TYR A 232 43.26 -19.04 -23.18
C TYR A 232 42.89 -17.56 -23.02
N ALA A 233 43.09 -16.76 -24.08
CA ALA A 233 42.65 -15.37 -24.15
C ALA A 233 41.17 -15.27 -24.57
N ALA A 234 40.79 -15.96 -25.65
CA ALA A 234 39.40 -16.05 -26.11
C ALA A 234 38.35 -16.33 -25.01
N PRO A 235 38.55 -17.31 -24.09
CA PRO A 235 37.57 -17.56 -23.02
C PRO A 235 37.37 -16.40 -22.03
N LEU A 236 38.37 -15.56 -21.79
CA LEU A 236 38.20 -14.38 -20.92
C LEU A 236 37.31 -13.31 -21.58
N VAL A 237 37.46 -13.11 -22.90
CA VAL A 237 36.57 -12.23 -23.66
C VAL A 237 35.18 -12.82 -23.78
N THR A 238 35.05 -14.12 -24.02
CA THR A 238 33.76 -14.84 -23.96
C THR A 238 33.03 -14.60 -22.63
N SER A 239 33.77 -14.61 -21.52
CA SER A 239 33.19 -14.40 -20.20
C SER A 239 32.78 -12.94 -19.97
N THR A 240 33.58 -11.99 -20.45
CA THR A 240 33.21 -10.56 -20.45
C THR A 240 31.91 -10.33 -21.22
N VAL A 241 31.79 -10.90 -22.41
CA VAL A 241 30.56 -10.86 -23.22
C VAL A 241 29.38 -11.47 -22.48
N ALA A 242 29.58 -12.59 -21.78
CA ALA A 242 28.49 -13.19 -21.01
C ALA A 242 27.95 -12.25 -19.92
N LEU A 243 28.82 -11.52 -19.21
CA LEU A 243 28.38 -10.53 -18.23
C LEU A 243 27.71 -9.32 -18.91
N MET A 244 28.22 -8.86 -20.07
CA MET A 244 27.56 -7.79 -20.85
C MET A 244 26.15 -8.19 -21.28
N LEU A 245 25.95 -9.43 -21.74
CA LEU A 245 24.64 -9.94 -22.15
C LEU A 245 23.72 -10.23 -20.97
N GLN A 246 24.28 -10.50 -19.77
CA GLN A 246 23.48 -10.58 -18.55
C GLN A 246 22.99 -9.20 -18.13
N ALA A 247 23.86 -8.18 -18.19
CA ALA A 247 23.51 -6.80 -17.88
C ALA A 247 22.52 -6.20 -18.89
N ASN A 248 22.71 -6.50 -20.18
CA ASN A 248 21.82 -6.06 -21.25
C ASN A 248 21.59 -7.18 -22.28
N PRO A 249 20.46 -7.91 -22.20
CA PRO A 249 20.18 -9.00 -23.13
C PRO A 249 19.83 -8.52 -24.55
N ASN A 250 19.55 -7.22 -24.75
CA ASN A 250 19.15 -6.69 -26.06
C ASN A 250 20.33 -6.35 -26.97
N LEU A 251 21.57 -6.41 -26.48
CA LEU A 251 22.75 -6.14 -27.29
C LEU A 251 22.82 -7.09 -28.50
N GLY A 252 22.94 -6.51 -29.69
CA GLY A 252 23.30 -7.23 -30.90
C GLY A 252 24.80 -7.54 -30.94
N TYR A 253 25.21 -8.50 -31.76
CA TYR A 253 26.63 -8.92 -31.80
C TYR A 253 27.59 -7.79 -32.22
N ARG A 254 27.11 -6.79 -32.99
CA ARG A 254 27.91 -5.62 -33.39
C ARG A 254 28.03 -4.60 -32.26
N ASP A 255 27.01 -4.46 -31.42
CA ASP A 255 27.09 -3.63 -30.20
C ASP A 255 28.18 -4.15 -29.29
N VAL A 256 28.22 -5.47 -29.06
CA VAL A 256 29.25 -6.11 -28.25
C VAL A 256 30.66 -5.87 -28.81
N GLN A 257 30.84 -5.98 -30.14
CA GLN A 257 32.13 -5.67 -30.78
C GLN A 257 32.54 -4.21 -30.55
N THR A 258 31.58 -3.30 -30.66
CA THR A 258 31.78 -1.85 -30.54
C THR A 258 32.12 -1.47 -29.09
N ILE A 259 31.33 -1.93 -28.11
CA ILE A 259 31.55 -1.68 -26.69
C ILE A 259 32.92 -2.22 -26.25
N LEU A 260 33.30 -3.44 -26.65
CA LEU A 260 34.62 -4.01 -26.33
C LEU A 260 35.77 -3.16 -26.88
N ALA A 261 35.60 -2.55 -28.06
CA ALA A 261 36.59 -1.66 -28.63
C ALA A 261 36.64 -0.31 -27.89
N LEU A 262 35.47 0.27 -27.59
CA LEU A 262 35.35 1.57 -26.90
C LEU A 262 35.84 1.54 -25.46
N THR A 263 35.79 0.38 -24.79
CA THR A 263 36.21 0.25 -23.39
C THR A 263 37.58 -0.40 -23.22
N ALA A 264 38.22 -0.81 -24.32
CA ALA A 264 39.58 -1.34 -24.28
C ALA A 264 40.58 -0.25 -23.88
N ARG A 265 41.54 -0.63 -23.03
CA ARG A 265 42.56 0.27 -22.49
C ARG A 265 43.86 0.14 -23.25
N LEU A 266 44.57 1.26 -23.40
CA LEU A 266 45.89 1.27 -24.01
C LEU A 266 46.84 0.37 -23.21
N THR A 267 47.56 -0.51 -23.91
CA THR A 267 48.51 -1.46 -23.30
C THR A 267 49.87 -1.39 -24.00
N ASP A 268 50.92 -1.88 -23.33
CA ASP A 268 52.30 -1.98 -23.87
C ASP A 268 53.03 -0.66 -24.20
N SER A 269 53.75 -0.08 -23.22
CA SER A 269 54.59 1.13 -23.39
C SER A 269 56.11 0.86 -23.47
N GLY A 270 56.54 -0.36 -23.82
CA GLY A 270 57.95 -0.80 -23.79
C GLY A 270 58.79 -0.51 -25.05
N GLU A 271 60.10 -0.82 -24.99
CA GLU A 271 61.13 -0.44 -26.01
C GLU A 271 60.93 -1.03 -27.44
N ASP A 272 60.02 -1.99 -27.63
CA ASP A 272 59.63 -2.62 -28.92
C ASP A 272 58.11 -2.52 -29.19
N GLY A 273 57.44 -1.46 -28.69
CA GLY A 273 55.98 -1.38 -28.52
C GLY A 273 55.07 -1.76 -29.72
N ALA A 274 53.80 -2.03 -29.41
CA ALA A 274 52.76 -2.56 -30.29
C ALA A 274 52.39 -1.74 -31.57
N GLY A 275 53.12 -0.68 -31.92
CA GLY A 275 52.87 0.07 -33.16
C GLY A 275 51.54 0.84 -33.18
N TRP A 276 51.18 1.43 -32.03
CA TRP A 276 49.96 2.21 -31.85
C TRP A 276 49.86 3.43 -32.79
N PHE A 277 48.66 3.67 -33.29
CA PHE A 277 48.26 4.92 -33.92
C PHE A 277 46.82 5.26 -33.48
N TYR A 278 46.41 6.51 -33.68
CA TYR A 278 45.01 6.89 -33.51
C TYR A 278 44.31 6.85 -34.86
N ASN A 279 43.12 6.26 -34.89
CA ASN A 279 42.23 6.40 -36.03
C ASN A 279 41.61 7.83 -36.02
N THR A 280 40.65 8.09 -36.91
CA THR A 280 40.06 9.44 -37.06
C THR A 280 38.60 9.53 -36.62
N GLY A 281 38.11 8.56 -35.85
CA GLY A 281 36.80 8.67 -35.20
C GLY A 281 36.75 9.87 -34.25
N THR A 282 35.54 10.33 -33.91
CA THR A 282 35.36 11.58 -33.14
C THR A 282 34.65 11.40 -31.80
N THR A 283 33.96 10.28 -31.60
CA THR A 283 33.02 10.11 -30.48
C THR A 283 33.61 9.46 -29.23
N TRP A 284 34.84 8.96 -29.29
CA TRP A 284 35.48 8.28 -28.15
C TRP A 284 36.48 9.19 -27.46
N ASN A 285 36.27 9.51 -26.18
CA ASN A 285 37.13 10.40 -25.41
C ASN A 285 37.53 11.68 -26.19
N GLY A 286 36.55 12.26 -26.90
CA GLY A 286 36.68 13.47 -27.71
C GLY A 286 37.59 13.38 -28.94
N GLY A 287 37.92 12.17 -29.44
CA GLY A 287 38.71 12.02 -30.65
C GLY A 287 38.91 10.57 -31.11
N GLY A 288 39.99 10.34 -31.86
CA GLY A 288 40.28 9.02 -32.44
C GLY A 288 40.61 7.97 -31.39
N MET A 289 40.30 6.71 -31.66
CA MET A 289 40.64 5.58 -30.81
C MET A 289 42.07 5.12 -31.07
N HIS A 290 42.77 4.71 -30.00
CA HIS A 290 44.07 4.04 -30.16
C HIS A 290 43.86 2.65 -30.75
N VAL A 291 44.67 2.30 -31.75
CA VAL A 291 44.56 1.02 -32.44
C VAL A 291 45.94 0.52 -32.88
N SER A 292 46.09 -0.80 -32.89
CA SER A 292 47.30 -1.54 -33.19
C SER A 292 46.99 -2.81 -33.98
N ARG A 293 47.92 -3.28 -34.81
CA ARG A 293 47.85 -4.63 -35.40
C ARG A 293 48.18 -5.74 -34.41
N GLU A 294 48.96 -5.42 -33.37
CA GLU A 294 49.42 -6.35 -32.36
C GLU A 294 48.38 -6.50 -31.24
N ALA A 295 47.72 -5.39 -30.89
CA ALA A 295 46.81 -5.31 -29.74
C ALA A 295 45.34 -5.03 -30.09
N GLY A 296 44.99 -4.80 -31.35
CA GLY A 296 43.66 -4.28 -31.71
C GLY A 296 43.43 -2.92 -31.06
N TYR A 297 42.28 -2.74 -30.42
CA TYR A 297 41.94 -1.57 -29.61
C TYR A 297 42.50 -1.64 -28.17
N GLY A 298 43.18 -2.72 -27.78
CA GLY A 298 43.89 -2.79 -26.51
C GLY A 298 43.36 -3.85 -25.55
N LEU A 299 43.75 -3.68 -24.28
CA LEU A 299 43.45 -4.62 -23.20
C LEU A 299 41.99 -4.47 -22.76
N VAL A 300 41.22 -5.55 -22.78
CA VAL A 300 39.82 -5.53 -22.30
C VAL A 300 39.74 -5.05 -20.85
N ASP A 301 38.81 -4.13 -20.60
CA ASP A 301 38.32 -3.79 -19.27
C ASP A 301 36.86 -4.23 -19.17
N ALA A 302 36.64 -5.39 -18.57
CA ALA A 302 35.32 -5.99 -18.45
C ALA A 302 34.39 -5.14 -17.58
N TYR A 303 34.93 -4.43 -16.59
CA TYR A 303 34.15 -3.52 -15.76
C TYR A 303 33.56 -2.40 -16.61
N ALA A 304 34.41 -1.67 -17.33
CA ALA A 304 33.97 -0.60 -18.22
C ALA A 304 33.02 -1.11 -19.33
N ALA A 305 33.30 -2.29 -19.89
CA ALA A 305 32.46 -2.90 -20.92
C ALA A 305 31.04 -3.23 -20.41
N VAL A 306 30.92 -3.74 -19.19
CA VAL A 306 29.62 -4.08 -18.60
C VAL A 306 28.87 -2.82 -18.16
N ARG A 307 29.55 -1.84 -17.57
CA ARG A 307 28.92 -0.54 -17.26
C ARG A 307 28.41 0.19 -18.49
N LEU A 308 29.20 0.23 -19.57
CA LEU A 308 28.73 0.80 -20.83
C LEU A 308 27.59 -0.03 -21.45
N ALA A 309 27.55 -1.34 -21.24
CA ALA A 309 26.47 -2.20 -21.71
C ALA A 309 25.13 -1.93 -21.00
N GLU A 310 25.13 -1.61 -19.70
CA GLU A 310 23.93 -1.27 -18.91
C GLU A 310 23.15 -0.11 -19.55
N SER A 311 23.87 0.90 -20.04
CA SER A 311 23.29 2.12 -20.62
C SER A 311 23.23 2.13 -22.15
N TRP A 312 23.56 1.02 -22.81
CA TRP A 312 23.62 0.96 -24.28
C TRP A 312 22.25 0.70 -24.90
N THR A 313 21.75 1.65 -25.69
CA THR A 313 20.43 1.60 -26.32
C THR A 313 20.45 1.18 -27.79
N LEU A 314 21.58 1.31 -28.47
CA LEU A 314 21.71 0.89 -29.87
C LEU A 314 21.61 -0.64 -29.97
N GLN A 315 20.82 -1.12 -30.93
CA GLN A 315 20.63 -2.54 -31.19
C GLN A 315 21.17 -2.90 -32.58
N SER A 316 22.49 -2.97 -32.70
CA SER A 316 23.22 -3.25 -33.95
C SER A 316 23.33 -4.76 -34.19
N THR A 317 22.57 -5.25 -35.17
CA THR A 317 22.53 -6.65 -35.60
C THR A 317 23.02 -6.81 -37.04
N ALA A 318 23.05 -8.03 -37.58
CA ALA A 318 23.39 -8.22 -38.99
C ALA A 318 22.31 -7.65 -39.91
N SER A 319 21.06 -7.59 -39.44
CA SER A 319 19.89 -7.22 -40.24
C SER A 319 19.78 -5.73 -40.54
N ASN A 320 20.27 -4.87 -39.64
CA ASN A 320 20.29 -3.42 -39.79
C ASN A 320 21.69 -2.88 -40.17
N ALA A 321 22.61 -3.77 -40.56
CA ALA A 321 23.93 -3.35 -41.04
C ALA A 321 23.81 -2.59 -42.38
N THR A 322 24.54 -1.49 -42.45
CA THR A 322 24.59 -0.58 -43.59
C THR A 322 25.90 -0.87 -44.34
N GLU A 323 25.79 -1.46 -45.55
CA GLU A 323 26.97 -1.88 -46.35
C GLU A 323 27.08 -1.20 -47.73
N SER A 324 28.30 -0.85 -48.17
CA SER A 324 28.58 -0.38 -49.53
C SER A 324 29.76 -1.13 -50.13
N THR A 325 29.55 -1.77 -51.28
CA THR A 325 30.58 -2.53 -52.00
C THR A 325 30.90 -1.89 -53.34
N VAL A 326 32.18 -1.62 -53.58
CA VAL A 326 32.72 -1.11 -54.84
C VAL A 326 33.84 -2.02 -55.32
N SER A 327 34.04 -2.09 -56.63
CA SER A 327 35.05 -2.99 -57.22
C SER A 327 35.76 -2.38 -58.40
N SER A 328 36.98 -2.85 -58.64
CA SER A 328 37.76 -2.58 -59.85
C SER A 328 38.10 -3.89 -60.53
N THR A 329 37.74 -3.99 -61.80
CA THR A 329 38.21 -5.06 -62.70
C THR A 329 39.38 -4.59 -63.57
N ALA A 330 39.94 -3.41 -63.30
CA ALA A 330 41.04 -2.84 -64.07
C ALA A 330 42.37 -3.37 -63.52
N PRO A 331 43.09 -4.24 -64.26
CA PRO A 331 44.29 -4.87 -63.73
C PRO A 331 45.40 -3.86 -63.47
N LEU A 332 46.13 -4.05 -62.38
CA LEU A 332 47.27 -3.20 -61.99
C LEU A 332 48.54 -4.06 -61.90
N THR A 333 49.51 -3.78 -62.78
CA THR A 333 50.80 -4.49 -62.78
C THR A 333 51.60 -4.14 -61.53
N ILE A 334 52.07 -5.17 -60.82
CA ILE A 334 52.96 -5.06 -59.67
C ILE A 334 54.35 -5.44 -60.17
N ALA A 335 55.18 -4.43 -60.44
CA ALA A 335 56.57 -4.68 -60.86
C ALA A 335 57.43 -5.13 -59.66
N ASP A 336 58.50 -5.86 -59.93
CA ASP A 336 59.50 -6.25 -58.93
C ASP A 336 60.04 -5.01 -58.19
N LEU A 337 60.09 -5.05 -56.87
CA LEU A 337 60.52 -3.94 -56.00
C LEU A 337 59.73 -2.63 -56.22
N SER A 338 58.42 -2.71 -56.39
CA SER A 338 57.56 -1.53 -56.61
C SER A 338 56.46 -1.38 -55.58
N THR A 339 55.96 -0.15 -55.45
CA THR A 339 54.71 0.17 -54.77
C THR A 339 53.74 0.68 -55.81
N VAL A 340 52.55 0.08 -55.83
CA VAL A 340 51.45 0.48 -56.72
C VAL A 340 50.20 0.74 -55.90
N SER A 341 49.29 1.55 -56.41
CA SER A 341 48.02 1.82 -55.75
C SER A 341 46.87 1.94 -56.73
N GLN A 342 45.67 1.64 -56.23
CA GLN A 342 44.41 1.86 -56.92
C GLN A 342 43.39 2.41 -55.93
N THR A 343 42.59 3.38 -56.37
CA THR A 343 41.59 4.06 -55.54
C THR A 343 40.19 3.65 -56.00
N LEU A 344 39.31 3.40 -55.04
CA LEU A 344 37.87 3.23 -55.22
C LEU A 344 37.14 4.30 -54.42
N HIS A 345 36.04 4.81 -54.96
CA HIS A 345 35.23 5.83 -54.31
C HIS A 345 33.97 5.20 -53.74
N ILE A 346 33.67 5.45 -52.46
CA ILE A 346 32.42 5.08 -51.80
C ILE A 346 31.51 6.31 -51.77
N ASP A 347 30.38 6.25 -52.49
CA ASP A 347 29.43 7.38 -52.61
C ASP A 347 28.44 7.47 -51.43
N ARG A 348 28.43 6.49 -50.51
CA ARG A 348 27.48 6.44 -49.39
C ARG A 348 28.21 6.64 -48.07
N ASP A 349 27.69 7.54 -47.25
CA ASP A 349 28.19 7.69 -45.90
C ASP A 349 27.74 6.52 -45.01
N ILE A 350 28.69 6.04 -44.23
CA ILE A 350 28.58 4.87 -43.35
C ILE A 350 29.48 5.20 -42.16
N SER A 351 28.93 5.17 -40.95
CA SER A 351 29.77 5.16 -39.75
C SER A 351 30.43 3.79 -39.69
N VAL A 352 31.72 3.74 -39.98
CA VAL A 352 32.43 2.48 -40.25
C VAL A 352 32.61 1.69 -38.96
N GLU A 353 32.30 0.40 -39.01
CA GLU A 353 32.60 -0.57 -37.96
C GLU A 353 33.63 -1.61 -38.43
N ARG A 354 33.50 -2.03 -39.70
CA ARG A 354 34.33 -3.06 -40.33
C ARG A 354 34.56 -2.72 -41.80
N VAL A 355 35.70 -3.17 -42.31
CA VAL A 355 36.02 -3.12 -43.74
C VAL A 355 36.50 -4.48 -44.22
N GLU A 356 36.03 -4.92 -45.39
CA GLU A 356 36.49 -6.13 -46.07
C GLU A 356 37.06 -5.79 -47.46
N VAL A 357 38.22 -6.35 -47.78
CA VAL A 357 38.92 -6.18 -49.05
C VAL A 357 39.11 -7.54 -49.71
N ALA A 358 38.32 -7.84 -50.73
CA ALA A 358 38.50 -9.05 -51.52
C ALA A 358 39.51 -8.77 -52.64
N VAL A 359 40.60 -9.54 -52.69
CA VAL A 359 41.67 -9.39 -53.68
C VAL A 359 41.79 -10.62 -54.56
N ASN A 360 42.06 -10.39 -55.85
CA ASN A 360 42.45 -11.41 -56.80
C ASN A 360 43.83 -11.05 -57.38
N ILE A 361 44.90 -11.62 -56.83
CA ILE A 361 46.29 -11.25 -57.14
C ILE A 361 47.01 -12.43 -57.77
N ALA A 362 47.54 -12.26 -58.98
CA ALA A 362 48.51 -13.20 -59.54
C ALA A 362 49.93 -12.73 -59.20
N HIS A 363 50.66 -13.47 -58.37
CA HIS A 363 52.04 -13.15 -57.99
C HIS A 363 52.82 -14.44 -57.68
N ASP A 364 54.05 -14.54 -58.18
CA ASP A 364 54.87 -15.76 -58.02
C ASP A 364 55.30 -16.01 -56.55
N LYS A 365 55.21 -14.97 -55.69
CA LYS A 365 55.48 -15.07 -54.26
C LYS A 365 54.64 -14.08 -53.45
N ILE A 366 53.37 -14.42 -53.21
CA ILE A 366 52.40 -13.57 -52.47
C ILE A 366 52.92 -13.13 -51.10
N GLY A 367 53.68 -13.98 -50.40
CA GLY A 367 54.25 -13.65 -49.08
C GLY A 367 55.27 -12.51 -49.07
N ASP A 368 55.72 -12.03 -50.24
CA ASP A 368 56.59 -10.83 -50.32
C ASP A 368 55.80 -9.51 -50.34
N LEU A 369 54.47 -9.58 -50.49
CA LEU A 369 53.62 -8.41 -50.61
C LEU A 369 53.24 -7.85 -49.23
N THR A 370 53.21 -6.52 -49.15
CA THR A 370 52.47 -5.78 -48.13
C THR A 370 51.24 -5.16 -48.78
N ILE A 371 50.07 -5.35 -48.18
CA ILE A 371 48.80 -4.77 -48.63
C ILE A 371 48.31 -3.79 -47.56
N THR A 372 48.11 -2.54 -47.94
CA THR A 372 47.65 -1.47 -47.05
C THR A 372 46.43 -0.80 -47.63
N LEU A 373 45.41 -0.58 -46.81
CA LEU A 373 44.25 0.23 -47.16
C LEU A 373 44.33 1.58 -46.45
N VAL A 374 44.05 2.65 -47.18
CA VAL A 374 43.98 4.01 -46.64
C VAL A 374 42.55 4.51 -46.76
N SER A 375 41.95 4.91 -45.65
CA SER A 375 40.60 5.50 -45.61
C SER A 375 40.59 6.94 -46.13
N PRO A 376 39.42 7.50 -46.49
CA PRO A 376 39.27 8.89 -46.94
C PRO A 376 39.79 9.92 -45.93
N SER A 377 39.68 9.62 -44.64
CA SER A 377 40.18 10.42 -43.53
C SER A 377 41.69 10.28 -43.28
N GLY A 378 42.35 9.32 -43.94
CA GLY A 378 43.79 9.15 -43.95
C GLY A 378 44.33 8.04 -43.03
N THR A 379 43.46 7.32 -42.33
CA THR A 379 43.87 6.16 -41.51
C THR A 379 44.46 5.07 -42.39
N ARG A 380 45.58 4.46 -41.97
CA ARG A 380 46.33 3.46 -42.74
C ARG A 380 46.28 2.11 -42.03
N SER A 381 45.54 1.16 -42.60
CA SER A 381 45.46 -0.21 -42.07
C SER A 381 46.29 -1.17 -42.94
N VAL A 382 47.30 -1.82 -42.35
CA VAL A 382 48.08 -2.86 -43.03
C VAL A 382 47.33 -4.19 -42.94
N LEU A 383 46.65 -4.55 -44.03
CA LEU A 383 45.81 -5.74 -44.15
C LEU A 383 46.62 -7.03 -44.32
N LEU A 384 47.84 -6.92 -44.84
CA LEU A 384 48.78 -8.03 -44.95
C LEU A 384 50.20 -7.48 -44.86
N ASP A 385 51.03 -8.07 -44.01
CA ASP A 385 52.41 -7.65 -43.81
C ASP A 385 53.38 -8.82 -43.98
N ARG A 386 53.86 -9.03 -45.21
CA ARG A 386 54.95 -9.95 -45.59
C ARG A 386 55.03 -11.23 -44.74
N VAL A 387 54.34 -12.28 -45.18
CA VAL A 387 54.33 -13.58 -44.52
C VAL A 387 55.69 -14.28 -44.66
N LYS A 388 56.48 -14.35 -43.57
CA LYS A 388 57.89 -14.84 -43.60
C LYS A 388 58.05 -16.30 -44.05
N ASN A 389 57.09 -17.15 -43.72
CA ASN A 389 57.05 -18.56 -44.11
C ASN A 389 56.22 -18.81 -45.37
N GLY A 390 56.05 -17.80 -46.24
CA GLY A 390 55.21 -17.79 -47.46
C GLY A 390 55.61 -18.77 -48.58
N ALA A 391 55.90 -20.03 -48.25
CA ALA A 391 55.67 -21.15 -49.13
C ALA A 391 54.22 -21.63 -48.92
N TYR A 392 53.30 -21.13 -49.75
CA TYR A 392 52.42 -21.96 -50.62
C TYR A 392 50.91 -21.63 -50.65
N ASP A 393 50.34 -21.65 -51.87
CA ASP A 393 49.20 -22.51 -52.27
C ASP A 393 49.57 -23.17 -53.64
N PRO A 394 49.29 -24.48 -53.87
CA PRO A 394 49.71 -25.26 -55.02
C PRO A 394 49.09 -24.80 -56.34
N ALA A 395 49.93 -24.80 -57.38
CA ALA A 395 49.57 -24.98 -58.80
C ALA A 395 49.07 -23.76 -59.62
N THR A 396 48.73 -22.59 -59.05
CA THR A 396 48.06 -21.52 -59.83
C THR A 396 48.67 -20.11 -59.79
N ASN A 397 49.68 -19.82 -58.95
CA ASN A 397 50.31 -18.48 -58.77
C ASN A 397 49.29 -17.33 -58.54
N THR A 398 48.11 -17.62 -57.98
CA THR A 398 47.01 -16.64 -57.81
C THR A 398 46.38 -16.75 -56.42
N LEU A 399 46.20 -15.62 -55.72
CA LEU A 399 45.46 -15.48 -54.47
C LEU A 399 44.08 -14.90 -54.73
N LYS A 400 43.02 -15.61 -54.32
CA LYS A 400 41.65 -15.08 -54.19
C LYS A 400 41.23 -15.15 -52.74
N PHE A 401 41.22 -14.01 -52.05
CA PHE A 401 41.07 -13.99 -50.60
C PHE A 401 40.42 -12.68 -50.11
N THR A 402 39.73 -12.74 -48.97
CA THR A 402 39.10 -11.57 -48.36
C THR A 402 39.87 -11.20 -47.10
N LEU A 403 40.31 -9.95 -47.00
CA LEU A 403 41.05 -9.41 -45.87
C LEU A 403 40.16 -8.46 -45.08
N GLY A 404 40.05 -8.63 -43.75
CA GLY A 404 39.22 -7.77 -42.89
C GLY A 404 40.02 -6.72 -42.10
N SER A 405 39.39 -5.61 -41.74
CA SER A 405 39.97 -4.64 -40.79
C SER A 405 38.89 -4.09 -39.85
N VAL A 406 39.24 -3.95 -38.58
CA VAL A 406 38.43 -3.25 -37.57
C VAL A 406 38.89 -1.81 -37.36
N GLN A 407 40.05 -1.41 -37.89
CA GLN A 407 40.82 -0.25 -37.43
C GLN A 407 40.24 1.12 -37.81
N PHE A 408 39.08 1.13 -38.45
CA PHE A 408 38.39 2.31 -38.96
C PHE A 408 37.11 2.62 -38.17
N LEU A 409 36.94 2.04 -36.97
CA LEU A 409 35.74 2.23 -36.14
C LEU A 409 35.42 3.72 -35.95
N ASN A 410 34.15 4.07 -36.17
CA ASN A 410 33.56 5.41 -36.08
C ASN A 410 34.13 6.45 -37.06
N GLU A 411 34.85 6.04 -38.12
CA GLU A 411 35.20 6.93 -39.23
C GLU A 411 34.05 7.06 -40.23
N SER A 412 34.00 8.17 -40.98
CA SER A 412 33.14 8.24 -42.17
C SER A 412 33.67 7.34 -43.28
N GLY A 413 32.79 6.50 -43.82
CA GLY A 413 33.08 5.60 -44.92
C GLY A 413 33.06 6.25 -46.30
N MET A 414 32.50 7.47 -46.43
CA MET A 414 32.33 8.15 -47.71
C MET A 414 33.66 8.72 -48.23
N GLY A 415 33.92 8.57 -49.53
CA GLY A 415 35.06 9.18 -50.21
C GLY A 415 36.04 8.18 -50.83
N ASP A 416 37.27 8.66 -51.05
CA ASP A 416 38.32 7.93 -51.76
C ASP A 416 39.09 6.97 -50.84
N TRP A 417 38.92 5.67 -51.06
CA TRP A 417 39.69 4.61 -50.41
C TRP A 417 40.81 4.13 -51.32
N THR A 418 42.04 4.11 -50.82
CA THR A 418 43.22 3.75 -51.62
C THR A 418 43.85 2.45 -51.14
N LEU A 419 43.83 1.43 -52.00
CA LEU A 419 44.59 0.20 -51.81
C LEU A 419 46.01 0.40 -52.31
N ILE A 420 46.99 0.10 -51.47
CA ILE A 420 48.43 0.17 -51.76
C ILE A 420 49.01 -1.24 -51.66
N ILE A 421 49.66 -1.69 -52.71
CA ILE A 421 50.37 -2.98 -52.75
C ILE A 421 51.85 -2.68 -52.95
N THR A 422 52.68 -3.16 -52.04
CA THR A 422 54.14 -3.04 -52.11
C THR A 422 54.77 -4.42 -52.22
N ASP A 423 55.57 -4.63 -53.26
CA ASP A 423 56.48 -5.78 -53.36
C ASP A 423 57.83 -5.39 -52.75
N GLY A 424 58.12 -5.95 -51.58
CA GLY A 424 59.30 -5.60 -50.79
C GLY A 424 60.53 -6.47 -51.04
N ALA A 425 60.46 -7.49 -51.91
CA ALA A 425 61.54 -8.44 -52.12
C ALA A 425 61.86 -8.65 -53.59
N SER A 426 63.15 -8.56 -53.95
CA SER A 426 63.59 -8.75 -55.33
C SER A 426 63.33 -10.17 -55.83
N ARG A 427 62.78 -10.34 -57.05
CA ARG A 427 62.88 -11.49 -57.99
C ARG A 427 61.58 -11.80 -58.72
N TYR A 428 60.45 -11.36 -58.17
CA TYR A 428 59.12 -11.78 -58.63
C TYR A 428 58.32 -10.55 -59.02
N SER A 429 57.28 -10.76 -59.80
CA SER A 429 56.37 -9.68 -60.19
C SER A 429 54.97 -10.27 -60.31
N GLY A 430 53.96 -9.43 -60.42
CA GLY A 430 52.60 -9.90 -60.53
C GLY A 430 51.64 -8.87 -61.03
N THR A 431 50.36 -9.11 -60.79
CA THR A 431 49.27 -8.25 -61.21
C THR A 431 48.11 -8.43 -60.24
N LEU A 432 47.59 -7.31 -59.72
CA LEU A 432 46.26 -7.27 -59.14
C LEU A 432 45.27 -7.39 -60.30
N LEU A 433 44.57 -8.51 -60.40
CA LEU A 433 43.65 -8.81 -61.49
C LEU A 433 42.33 -8.04 -61.31
N ASP A 434 41.79 -8.11 -60.10
CA ASP A 434 40.60 -7.40 -59.65
C ASP A 434 40.59 -7.33 -58.11
N TRP A 435 39.81 -6.41 -57.56
CA TRP A 435 39.52 -6.35 -56.13
C TRP A 435 38.19 -5.63 -55.86
N SER A 436 37.65 -5.85 -54.67
CA SER A 436 36.52 -5.10 -54.14
C SER A 436 36.78 -4.64 -52.71
N LEU A 437 36.15 -3.52 -52.37
CA LEU A 437 36.07 -2.96 -51.03
C LEU A 437 34.62 -3.02 -50.58
N THR A 438 34.37 -3.58 -49.40
CA THR A 438 33.09 -3.51 -48.71
C THR A 438 33.27 -2.76 -47.40
N VAL A 439 32.60 -1.63 -47.26
CA VAL A 439 32.54 -0.83 -46.03
C VAL A 439 31.24 -1.13 -45.31
N ILE A 440 31.32 -1.44 -44.02
CA ILE A 440 30.22 -1.92 -43.18
C ILE A 440 30.14 -1.08 -41.92
N GLY A 441 28.92 -0.72 -41.55
CA GLY A 441 28.63 -0.23 -40.21
C GLY A 441 27.19 0.24 -40.13
N SER A 442 26.98 1.45 -39.63
CA SER A 442 25.65 2.01 -39.43
C SER A 442 25.41 3.23 -40.32
N THR A 443 24.13 3.54 -40.57
CA THR A 443 23.78 4.79 -41.25
C THR A 443 24.10 5.93 -40.28
N PRO A 444 24.94 6.91 -40.63
CA PRO A 444 25.19 8.06 -39.77
C PRO A 444 23.88 8.78 -39.45
N THR A 445 23.70 9.10 -38.17
CA THR A 445 22.62 9.93 -37.66
C THR A 445 23.20 11.26 -37.20
N ASP A 446 22.33 12.26 -37.12
CA ASP A 446 22.65 13.51 -36.44
C ASP A 446 22.82 13.22 -34.92
N ASP A 447 22.01 12.30 -34.37
CA ASP A 447 22.13 11.79 -32.99
C ASP A 447 23.48 11.11 -32.73
N THR A 448 24.30 11.72 -31.89
CA THR A 448 25.68 11.32 -31.58
C THR A 448 25.82 10.88 -30.12
N GLN A 449 26.39 9.69 -29.91
CA GLN A 449 26.77 9.23 -28.59
C GLN A 449 28.28 9.40 -28.37
N TYR A 450 28.66 10.30 -27.46
CA TYR A 450 30.02 10.51 -26.99
C TYR A 450 30.32 9.57 -25.83
N VAL A 451 31.20 8.60 -26.04
CA VAL A 451 31.59 7.64 -25.01
C VAL A 451 32.85 8.12 -24.31
N ILE A 452 32.74 8.30 -23.00
CA ILE A 452 33.84 8.70 -22.13
C ILE A 452 34.22 7.54 -21.22
N THR A 453 35.53 7.31 -21.08
CA THR A 453 36.08 6.25 -20.22
C THR A 453 37.12 6.82 -19.27
N ASN A 454 37.56 6.00 -18.31
CA ASN A 454 38.66 6.34 -17.40
C ASN A 454 39.99 6.73 -18.09
N GLU A 455 40.16 6.50 -19.40
CA GLU A 455 41.33 6.97 -20.15
C GLU A 455 41.28 8.45 -20.53
N TYR A 456 40.10 9.07 -20.47
CA TYR A 456 39.86 10.45 -20.90
C TYR A 456 40.88 11.45 -20.34
N ALA A 457 41.14 11.38 -19.04
CA ALA A 457 42.04 12.31 -18.36
C ALA A 457 43.47 12.28 -18.94
N ALA A 458 44.00 11.09 -19.21
CA ALA A 458 45.32 10.92 -19.80
C ALA A 458 45.35 11.37 -21.28
N MET A 459 44.26 11.11 -22.02
CA MET A 459 44.14 11.49 -23.43
C MET A 459 44.10 13.01 -23.61
N VAL A 460 43.28 13.72 -22.83
CA VAL A 460 43.18 15.19 -22.89
C VAL A 460 44.47 15.86 -22.43
N GLN A 461 45.17 15.29 -21.44
CA GLN A 461 46.47 15.80 -21.03
C GLN A 461 47.50 15.73 -22.17
N ALA A 462 47.45 14.66 -22.99
CA ALA A 462 48.32 14.50 -24.15
C ALA A 462 47.90 15.35 -25.35
N ASP A 463 46.59 15.50 -25.59
CA ASP A 463 46.00 16.32 -26.64
C ASP A 463 44.77 17.10 -26.14
N PRO A 464 44.95 18.37 -25.74
CA PRO A 464 43.87 19.19 -25.20
C PRO A 464 42.69 19.43 -26.15
N SER A 465 42.85 19.20 -27.46
CA SER A 465 41.74 19.37 -28.42
C SER A 465 40.62 18.36 -28.22
N ARG A 466 40.92 17.21 -27.60
CA ARG A 466 39.93 16.19 -27.20
C ARG A 466 38.97 16.66 -26.12
N GLY A 467 39.30 17.74 -25.40
CA GLY A 467 38.42 18.31 -24.39
C GLY A 467 37.31 19.22 -24.95
N ILE A 468 37.12 19.26 -26.27
CA ILE A 468 36.14 20.14 -26.92
C ILE A 468 35.19 19.26 -27.73
N LEU A 469 33.93 19.18 -27.30
CA LEU A 469 32.88 18.49 -28.04
C LEU A 469 32.23 19.47 -29.02
N THR A 470 31.98 19.03 -30.24
CA THR A 470 31.30 19.81 -31.27
C THR A 470 30.26 18.94 -31.95
N ASP A 471 29.03 19.43 -32.00
CA ASP A 471 27.97 18.91 -32.87
C ASP A 471 27.13 20.06 -33.44
N SER A 472 26.25 19.76 -34.39
CA SER A 472 25.40 20.74 -35.08
C SER A 472 23.90 20.44 -35.08
N ALA A 473 23.47 19.21 -34.76
CA ALA A 473 22.05 18.81 -34.68
C ALA A 473 21.95 17.35 -34.20
N GLY A 474 20.81 16.98 -33.60
CA GLY A 474 20.55 15.59 -33.20
C GLY A 474 19.97 15.55 -31.79
N ASN A 475 19.70 14.33 -31.31
CA ASN A 475 19.53 14.03 -29.89
C ASN A 475 20.81 13.36 -29.38
N ASP A 476 21.68 14.15 -28.76
CA ASP A 476 23.04 13.76 -28.45
C ASP A 476 23.20 13.28 -27.01
N THR A 477 24.12 12.35 -26.77
CA THR A 477 24.35 11.75 -25.46
C THR A 477 25.81 11.81 -25.06
N ILE A 478 26.10 12.28 -23.85
CA ILE A 478 27.39 12.02 -23.19
C ILE A 478 27.21 10.78 -22.31
N ASN A 479 27.79 9.66 -22.73
CA ASN A 479 27.78 8.43 -21.96
C ASN A 479 29.11 8.24 -21.22
N ALA A 480 29.08 8.48 -19.90
CA ALA A 480 30.21 8.33 -19.00
C ALA A 480 30.07 7.14 -18.04
N ALA A 481 29.19 6.17 -18.34
CA ALA A 481 28.97 4.98 -17.51
C ALA A 481 30.24 4.18 -17.21
N ALA A 482 31.25 4.25 -18.09
CA ALA A 482 32.54 3.59 -17.90
C ALA A 482 33.54 4.38 -17.02
N VAL A 483 33.12 5.48 -16.38
CA VAL A 483 33.94 6.31 -15.50
C VAL A 483 33.64 6.00 -14.04
N THR A 484 34.69 5.80 -13.25
CA THR A 484 34.57 5.37 -11.83
C THR A 484 34.85 6.51 -10.84
N SER A 485 34.99 7.74 -11.33
CA SER A 485 35.33 8.92 -10.52
C SER A 485 34.28 9.99 -10.73
N ASP A 486 34.07 10.80 -9.69
CA ASP A 486 33.16 11.95 -9.71
C ASP A 486 33.29 12.78 -11.00
N LEU A 487 32.15 13.02 -11.61
CA LEU A 487 31.96 13.82 -12.81
C LEU A 487 31.41 15.19 -12.46
N LYS A 488 31.71 16.17 -13.31
CA LYS A 488 31.01 17.44 -13.33
C LYS A 488 30.59 17.79 -14.74
N LEU A 489 29.39 17.41 -15.13
CA LEU A 489 28.86 17.62 -16.47
C LEU A 489 27.96 18.86 -16.52
N TYR A 490 28.11 19.66 -17.58
CA TYR A 490 27.23 20.78 -17.89
C TYR A 490 26.84 20.67 -19.36
N LEU A 491 25.54 20.55 -19.64
CA LEU A 491 25.02 20.35 -21.00
C LEU A 491 24.84 21.65 -21.79
N ALA A 492 24.90 22.80 -21.11
CA ALA A 492 24.88 24.11 -21.77
C ALA A 492 26.20 24.41 -22.49
N ASP A 493 26.10 24.89 -23.73
CA ASP A 493 27.25 25.24 -24.55
C ASP A 493 28.13 26.34 -23.91
N GLY A 494 29.43 26.30 -24.21
CA GLY A 494 30.43 27.23 -23.66
C GLY A 494 30.75 27.05 -22.17
N THR A 495 30.08 26.14 -21.46
CA THR A 495 30.34 25.85 -20.05
C THR A 495 31.38 24.75 -19.91
N ALA A 496 32.33 24.94 -18.99
CA ALA A 496 33.41 23.97 -18.76
C ALA A 496 33.02 22.98 -17.66
N GLY A 497 32.87 21.71 -18.02
CA GLY A 497 32.74 20.59 -17.09
C GLY A 497 34.08 19.96 -16.73
N ARG A 498 34.06 18.89 -15.92
CA ARG A 498 35.24 18.14 -15.48
C ARG A 498 34.98 16.64 -15.42
N ILE A 499 36.01 15.87 -15.74
CA ILE A 499 36.04 14.40 -15.62
C ILE A 499 37.35 14.07 -14.92
N GLY A 500 37.26 13.64 -13.66
CA GLY A 500 38.40 13.68 -12.74
C GLY A 500 39.03 15.07 -12.68
N ASP A 501 40.35 15.15 -12.91
CA ASP A 501 41.07 16.43 -12.86
C ASP A 501 41.01 17.27 -14.14
N GLN A 502 40.54 16.72 -15.27
CA GLN A 502 40.59 17.39 -16.58
C GLN A 502 39.28 18.11 -16.90
N SER A 503 39.39 19.23 -17.61
CA SER A 503 38.23 19.99 -18.10
C SER A 503 37.74 19.49 -19.46
N PHE A 504 36.45 19.62 -19.72
CA PHE A 504 35.84 19.50 -21.05
C PHE A 504 34.92 20.68 -21.31
N ILE A 505 34.67 21.01 -22.58
CA ILE A 505 33.80 22.12 -23.01
C ILE A 505 32.92 21.62 -24.16
N ILE A 506 31.62 21.88 -24.05
CA ILE A 506 30.69 21.80 -25.19
C ILE A 506 30.85 23.07 -26.01
N ALA A 507 31.26 22.98 -27.27
CA ALA A 507 31.52 24.14 -28.10
C ALA A 507 30.24 24.92 -28.40
N ALA A 508 30.38 26.24 -28.58
CA ALA A 508 29.24 27.11 -28.89
C ALA A 508 28.48 26.61 -30.14
N GLY A 509 27.16 26.50 -30.01
CA GLY A 509 26.26 25.97 -31.05
C GLY A 509 26.08 24.45 -31.04
N THR A 510 26.70 23.71 -30.10
CA THR A 510 26.45 22.28 -29.86
C THR A 510 25.33 22.14 -28.84
N MET A 511 24.36 21.28 -29.11
CA MET A 511 23.24 20.95 -28.21
C MET A 511 23.47 19.52 -27.72
N ILE A 512 23.30 19.27 -26.43
CA ILE A 512 23.37 17.92 -25.84
C ILE A 512 22.16 17.80 -24.92
N GLU A 513 21.33 16.80 -25.17
CA GLU A 513 20.09 16.57 -24.42
C GLU A 513 20.28 15.50 -23.36
N ASN A 514 21.20 14.54 -23.55
CA ASN A 514 21.29 13.38 -22.68
C ASN A 514 22.66 13.26 -21.99
N ALA A 515 22.64 12.83 -20.74
CA ALA A 515 23.83 12.54 -19.95
C ALA A 515 23.66 11.27 -19.14
N ILE A 516 24.71 10.45 -19.11
CA ILE A 516 24.77 9.24 -18.28
C ILE A 516 26.03 9.34 -17.44
N GLY A 517 25.85 9.39 -16.12
CA GLY A 517 26.88 9.37 -15.09
C GLY A 517 27.60 8.04 -14.97
N GLY A 518 28.55 7.96 -14.05
CA GLY A 518 29.41 6.82 -13.78
C GLY A 518 29.06 6.11 -12.48
N ASP A 519 30.08 5.65 -11.75
CA ASP A 519 29.91 5.13 -10.37
C ASP A 519 30.37 6.13 -9.28
N GLY A 520 30.66 7.37 -9.66
CA GLY A 520 31.14 8.41 -8.75
C GLY A 520 29.99 9.25 -8.21
N ASN A 521 30.29 10.19 -7.31
CA ASN A 521 29.29 11.17 -6.88
C ASN A 521 29.27 12.31 -7.89
N ASP A 522 28.38 12.20 -8.86
CA ASP A 522 28.38 12.98 -10.07
C ASP A 522 27.54 14.25 -9.93
N PHE A 523 28.06 15.36 -10.45
CA PHE A 523 27.30 16.59 -10.59
C PHE A 523 26.92 16.76 -12.06
N ILE A 524 25.63 16.68 -12.38
CA ILE A 524 25.13 16.84 -13.74
C ILE A 524 24.15 18.01 -13.79
N ARG A 525 24.33 18.90 -14.75
CA ARG A 525 23.43 20.02 -14.98
C ARG A 525 23.04 20.07 -16.46
N GLY A 526 21.74 19.97 -16.69
CA GLY A 526 21.07 20.12 -17.97
C GLY A 526 21.15 21.54 -18.54
N ASN A 527 20.31 21.79 -19.54
CA ASN A 527 20.19 23.05 -20.26
C ASN A 527 18.71 23.38 -20.46
N SER A 528 18.36 24.25 -21.42
CA SER A 528 16.97 24.68 -21.62
C SER A 528 16.18 23.77 -22.58
N LEU A 529 16.61 22.53 -22.76
CA LEU A 529 16.00 21.54 -23.64
C LEU A 529 15.47 20.42 -22.76
N ALA A 530 14.47 19.66 -23.24
CA ALA A 530 14.08 18.41 -22.60
C ALA A 530 15.30 17.46 -22.54
N ASN A 531 15.77 17.19 -21.35
CA ASN A 531 16.96 16.41 -21.06
C ASN A 531 16.60 15.03 -20.53
N THR A 532 17.44 14.03 -20.83
CA THR A 532 17.39 12.74 -20.13
C THR A 532 18.71 12.51 -19.43
N ILE A 533 18.69 12.52 -18.09
CA ILE A 533 19.88 12.45 -17.25
C ILE A 533 19.78 11.23 -16.34
N MET A 534 20.84 10.43 -16.29
CA MET A 534 20.96 9.27 -15.40
C MET A 534 22.23 9.41 -14.55
N GLY A 535 22.11 9.44 -13.23
CA GLY A 535 23.25 9.40 -12.30
C GLY A 535 23.93 8.03 -12.25
N ASN A 536 23.10 6.98 -12.18
CA ASN A 536 23.43 5.55 -12.03
C ASN A 536 23.80 5.13 -10.61
N ARG A 537 25.03 5.41 -10.16
CA ARG A 537 25.50 4.95 -8.85
C ARG A 537 26.36 6.03 -8.23
N GLY A 538 26.23 6.18 -6.91
CA GLY A 538 26.89 7.24 -6.18
C GLY A 538 25.83 8.19 -5.61
N ASN A 539 26.27 9.15 -4.80
CA ASN A 539 25.38 10.19 -4.32
C ASN A 539 25.49 11.38 -5.27
N ASP A 540 24.56 11.46 -6.19
CA ASP A 540 24.58 12.33 -7.35
C ASP A 540 23.84 13.65 -7.09
N THR A 541 24.13 14.65 -7.89
CA THR A 541 23.48 15.96 -7.86
C THR A 541 23.09 16.36 -9.27
N ILE A 542 21.79 16.35 -9.54
CA ILE A 542 21.23 16.55 -10.88
C ILE A 542 20.37 17.83 -10.91
N TYR A 543 20.54 18.64 -11.96
CA TYR A 543 19.68 19.78 -12.26
C TYR A 543 19.15 19.65 -13.70
N GLY A 544 17.84 19.61 -13.91
CA GLY A 544 17.21 19.62 -15.24
C GLY A 544 17.34 20.98 -15.93
N MET A 545 16.88 22.04 -15.25
CA MET A 545 16.83 23.45 -15.66
C MET A 545 15.52 23.88 -16.33
N ASP A 546 15.48 24.10 -17.64
CA ASP A 546 14.21 24.37 -18.33
C ASP A 546 13.96 23.23 -19.32
N GLY A 547 12.72 22.83 -19.56
CA GLY A 547 12.39 21.72 -20.45
C GLY A 547 11.58 20.67 -19.69
N ASP A 548 10.91 19.78 -20.43
CA ASP A 548 10.24 18.63 -19.81
C ASP A 548 11.29 17.52 -19.68
N ASP A 549 11.94 17.44 -18.51
CA ASP A 549 13.11 16.61 -18.27
C ASP A 549 12.75 15.24 -17.70
N VAL A 550 13.63 14.26 -17.93
CA VAL A 550 13.55 12.93 -17.32
C VAL A 550 14.85 12.65 -16.58
N LEU A 551 14.79 12.62 -15.26
CA LEU A 551 15.95 12.60 -14.36
C LEU A 551 15.91 11.35 -13.48
N PHE A 552 16.98 10.56 -13.52
CA PHE A 552 17.15 9.36 -12.70
C PHE A 552 18.38 9.50 -11.80
N GLY A 553 18.22 9.37 -10.49
CA GLY A 553 19.32 9.31 -9.52
C GLY A 553 20.06 7.97 -9.61
N GLY A 554 19.38 6.89 -9.22
CA GLY A 554 19.86 5.53 -9.33
C GLY A 554 20.13 4.91 -7.97
N LEU A 555 21.38 4.54 -7.68
CA LEU A 555 21.78 4.00 -6.38
C LEU A 555 22.57 5.03 -5.59
N GLY A 556 22.16 5.33 -4.36
CA GLY A 556 22.82 6.27 -3.47
C GLY A 556 21.85 7.35 -3.00
N ASP A 557 22.27 8.20 -2.07
CA ASP A 557 21.42 9.31 -1.61
C ASP A 557 21.63 10.51 -2.55
N ASP A 558 20.64 10.78 -3.39
CA ASP A 558 20.69 11.69 -4.52
C ASP A 558 19.99 13.03 -4.22
N TRP A 559 20.44 14.09 -4.91
CA TRP A 559 19.79 15.39 -4.90
C TRP A 559 19.41 15.78 -6.31
N ILE A 560 18.11 15.93 -6.59
CA ILE A 560 17.59 16.18 -7.94
C ILE A 560 16.65 17.38 -7.93
N ASN A 561 16.80 18.26 -8.92
CA ASN A 561 15.91 19.40 -9.15
C ASN A 561 15.54 19.46 -10.64
N GLY A 562 14.26 19.31 -10.95
CA GLY A 562 13.69 19.38 -12.30
C GLY A 562 13.87 20.77 -12.89
N GLY A 563 13.25 21.76 -12.27
CA GLY A 563 13.40 23.16 -12.63
C GLY A 563 12.10 23.71 -13.23
N ALA A 564 12.06 24.00 -14.52
CA ALA A 564 10.88 24.56 -15.18
C ALA A 564 10.46 23.70 -16.37
N GLY A 565 9.22 23.23 -16.38
CA GLY A 565 8.72 22.27 -17.36
C GLY A 565 7.93 21.20 -16.63
N ASN A 566 7.40 20.22 -17.35
CA ASN A 566 6.74 19.07 -16.73
C ASN A 566 7.77 17.94 -16.62
N ASP A 567 8.40 17.84 -15.46
CA ASP A 567 9.53 16.97 -15.22
C ASP A 567 9.10 15.61 -14.67
N THR A 568 9.85 14.57 -15.02
CA THR A 568 9.74 13.24 -14.40
C THR A 568 11.04 12.93 -13.67
N ILE A 569 10.96 12.75 -12.37
CA ILE A 569 12.10 12.55 -11.48
C ILE A 569 11.96 11.23 -10.75
N ASP A 570 13.00 10.42 -10.75
CA ASP A 570 13.09 9.13 -10.06
C ASP A 570 14.39 9.10 -9.24
N GLY A 571 14.27 9.13 -7.92
CA GLY A 571 15.39 9.07 -6.97
C GLY A 571 16.09 7.72 -7.04
N GLY A 572 15.33 6.66 -6.81
CA GLY A 572 15.78 5.29 -6.99
C GLY A 572 15.95 4.59 -5.65
N ALA A 573 17.18 4.31 -5.24
CA ALA A 573 17.43 3.66 -3.95
C ALA A 573 18.44 4.45 -3.14
N GLY A 574 18.06 4.83 -1.92
CA GLY A 574 18.79 5.76 -1.06
C GLY A 574 17.82 6.75 -0.46
N ASN A 575 18.31 7.63 0.42
CA ASN A 575 17.47 8.68 1.01
C ASN A 575 17.59 9.94 0.17
N ASP A 576 16.67 10.14 -0.75
CA ASP A 576 16.75 11.10 -1.84
C ASP A 576 16.06 12.42 -1.52
N ILE A 577 16.49 13.49 -2.20
CA ILE A 577 15.87 14.81 -2.11
C ILE A 577 15.51 15.31 -3.50
N LEU A 578 14.21 15.41 -3.77
CA LEU A 578 13.66 15.70 -5.10
C LEU A 578 12.84 17.00 -5.08
N TYR A 579 13.06 17.84 -6.08
CA TYR A 579 12.29 19.07 -6.31
C TYR A 579 11.77 19.08 -7.75
N GLY A 580 10.46 19.16 -7.95
CA GLY A 580 9.83 19.33 -9.26
C GLY A 580 10.17 20.70 -9.85
N GLY A 581 9.65 21.74 -9.20
CA GLY A 581 9.97 23.13 -9.52
C GLY A 581 8.76 23.88 -10.04
N SER A 582 8.68 24.16 -11.34
CA SER A 582 7.50 24.82 -11.90
C SER A 582 7.01 24.09 -13.14
N GLY A 583 5.72 23.80 -13.19
CA GLY A 583 5.12 22.91 -14.17
C GLY A 583 4.45 21.76 -13.44
N ASN A 584 3.86 20.83 -14.19
CA ASN A 584 3.19 19.68 -13.59
C ASN A 584 4.16 18.51 -13.59
N ASP A 585 4.75 18.24 -12.44
CA ASP A 585 5.86 17.34 -12.26
C ASP A 585 5.39 15.98 -11.72
N THR A 586 6.20 14.95 -11.92
CA THR A 586 6.00 13.62 -11.35
C THR A 586 7.28 13.16 -10.69
N LEU A 587 7.23 12.95 -9.38
CA LEU A 587 8.37 12.59 -8.54
C LEU A 587 8.18 11.20 -7.94
N TYR A 588 9.20 10.36 -8.01
CA TYR A 588 9.29 9.06 -7.36
C TYR A 588 10.50 9.05 -6.43
N GLY A 589 10.30 8.89 -5.12
CA GLY A 589 11.37 8.70 -4.13
C GLY A 589 12.06 7.36 -4.34
N GLY A 590 11.33 6.28 -4.08
CA GLY A 590 11.77 4.91 -4.33
C GLY A 590 12.01 4.13 -3.03
N ASP A 591 13.18 3.52 -2.88
CA ASP A 591 13.56 2.82 -1.65
C ASP A 591 14.38 3.77 -0.74
N GLY A 592 13.89 4.13 0.45
CA GLY A 592 14.62 4.96 1.42
C GLY A 592 13.72 5.98 2.12
N ASP A 593 14.26 6.73 3.07
CA ASP A 593 13.50 7.85 3.68
C ASP A 593 13.72 9.11 2.84
N ASP A 594 12.76 9.44 1.99
CA ASP A 594 12.87 10.44 0.93
C ASP A 594 12.23 11.78 1.29
N THR A 595 12.64 12.84 0.59
CA THR A 595 12.03 14.18 0.71
C THR A 595 11.69 14.75 -0.65
N LEU A 596 10.40 14.93 -0.93
CA LEU A 596 9.86 15.35 -2.21
C LEU A 596 9.12 16.69 -2.09
N SER A 597 9.30 17.58 -3.07
CA SER A 597 8.59 18.85 -3.15
C SER A 597 8.10 19.10 -4.59
N GLY A 598 6.80 19.31 -4.78
CA GLY A 598 6.20 19.66 -6.07
C GLY A 598 6.56 21.09 -6.51
N ASP A 599 6.51 22.02 -5.55
CA ASP A 599 6.72 23.47 -5.72
C ASP A 599 5.55 24.17 -6.44
N GLY A 600 5.41 24.07 -7.75
CA GLY A 600 4.49 24.93 -8.47
C GLY A 600 3.90 24.32 -9.72
N GLY A 601 2.72 23.74 -9.58
CA GLY A 601 1.90 23.20 -10.65
C GLY A 601 1.06 22.08 -10.09
N ASN A 602 0.38 21.32 -10.94
CA ASN A 602 -0.39 20.19 -10.46
C ASN A 602 0.48 18.94 -10.47
N ASP A 603 1.09 18.65 -9.33
CA ASP A 603 2.18 17.69 -9.18
C ASP A 603 1.68 16.35 -8.65
N VAL A 604 2.45 15.30 -8.95
CA VAL A 604 2.22 13.95 -8.43
C VAL A 604 3.48 13.44 -7.76
N LEU A 605 3.41 13.19 -6.45
CA LEU A 605 4.54 12.76 -5.63
C LEU A 605 4.28 11.34 -5.10
N TYR A 606 5.26 10.46 -5.26
CA TYR A 606 5.27 9.11 -4.71
C TYR A 606 6.48 8.96 -3.79
N GLY A 607 6.28 8.74 -2.48
CA GLY A 607 7.33 8.45 -1.51
C GLY A 607 7.99 7.11 -1.82
N GLY A 608 7.27 6.01 -1.57
CA GLY A 608 7.72 4.67 -1.89
C GLY A 608 7.86 3.81 -0.64
N ASP A 609 9.00 3.13 -0.49
CA ASP A 609 9.32 2.32 0.68
C ASP A 609 10.22 3.14 1.63
N GLY A 610 9.75 3.50 2.81
CA GLY A 610 10.51 4.25 3.82
C GLY A 610 9.65 5.32 4.48
N ASN A 611 10.21 6.07 5.44
CA ASN A 611 9.48 7.13 6.12
C ASN A 611 9.69 8.47 5.39
N ASP A 612 8.76 8.84 4.53
CA ASP A 612 8.91 9.88 3.54
C ASP A 612 8.33 11.23 3.99
N THR A 613 8.79 12.30 3.36
CA THR A 613 8.22 13.65 3.52
C THR A 613 7.87 14.24 2.16
N LEU A 614 6.58 14.46 1.92
CA LEU A 614 6.04 14.98 0.66
C LEU A 614 5.36 16.34 0.89
N ASP A 615 5.64 17.31 0.03
CA ASP A 615 5.11 18.67 0.13
C ASP A 615 4.65 19.15 -1.26
N GLY A 616 3.34 19.25 -1.47
CA GLY A 616 2.72 19.66 -2.74
C GLY A 616 3.05 21.12 -3.08
N LYS A 617 2.83 22.00 -2.10
CA LYS A 617 3.08 23.46 -2.10
C LYS A 617 1.92 24.29 -2.66
N GLU A 618 1.97 24.66 -3.92
CA GLU A 618 0.97 25.51 -4.57
C GLU A 618 0.27 24.68 -5.66
N TYR A 619 -1.01 24.98 -5.88
CA TYR A 619 -1.93 24.31 -6.82
C TYR A 619 -2.41 22.94 -6.33
N PRO A 620 -3.45 22.37 -6.98
CA PRO A 620 -3.97 21.06 -6.62
C PRO A 620 -2.99 19.92 -6.96
N ASP A 621 -2.52 19.22 -5.93
CA ASP A 621 -1.53 18.15 -5.99
C ASP A 621 -2.08 16.78 -5.61
N THR A 622 -1.34 15.73 -5.93
CA THR A 622 -1.63 14.38 -5.45
C THR A 622 -0.38 13.73 -4.84
N LEU A 623 -0.46 13.38 -3.57
CA LEU A 623 0.63 12.83 -2.79
C LEU A 623 0.31 11.39 -2.36
N TYR A 624 1.28 10.49 -2.52
CA TYR A 624 1.21 9.10 -2.07
C TYR A 624 2.43 8.83 -1.17
N GLY A 625 2.21 8.59 0.13
CA GLY A 625 3.26 8.22 1.07
C GLY A 625 3.87 6.87 0.70
N GLY A 626 3.07 5.81 0.81
CA GLY A 626 3.47 4.47 0.42
C GLY A 626 3.60 3.57 1.62
N ALA A 627 4.80 3.07 1.91
CA ALA A 627 5.04 2.18 3.02
C ALA A 627 6.03 2.78 4.02
N GLY A 628 5.57 3.15 5.20
CA GLY A 628 6.38 3.79 6.24
C GLY A 628 5.51 4.70 7.08
N ASP A 629 6.10 5.35 8.09
CA ASP A 629 5.39 6.43 8.80
C ASP A 629 5.71 7.76 8.10
N ASP A 630 4.78 8.25 7.26
CA ASP A 630 4.98 9.32 6.30
C ASP A 630 4.41 10.68 6.75
N LEU A 631 4.97 11.77 6.22
CA LEU A 631 4.47 13.13 6.40
C LEU A 631 4.08 13.74 5.06
N LEU A 632 2.78 14.01 4.88
CA LEU A 632 2.23 14.61 3.66
C LEU A 632 1.66 15.99 3.94
N LEU A 633 2.06 16.98 3.14
CA LEU A 633 1.63 18.37 3.20
C LEU A 633 1.03 18.76 1.84
N GLY A 634 -0.28 18.98 1.74
CA GLY A 634 -0.95 19.45 0.52
C GLY A 634 -0.55 20.89 0.19
N GLY A 635 -0.99 21.82 1.04
CA GLY A 635 -0.58 23.22 0.98
C GLY A 635 -1.69 24.13 0.46
N ILE A 636 -1.53 24.69 -0.73
CA ILE A 636 -2.49 25.62 -1.33
C ILE A 636 -3.08 24.98 -2.59
N GLY A 637 -4.22 24.32 -2.49
CA GLY A 637 -4.81 23.60 -3.62
C GLY A 637 -5.99 22.79 -3.16
N ASP A 638 -6.78 22.25 -4.10
CA ASP A 638 -7.72 21.19 -3.74
C ASP A 638 -6.92 19.87 -3.81
N ASP A 639 -6.23 19.52 -2.74
CA ASP A 639 -5.20 18.47 -2.73
C ASP A 639 -5.79 17.09 -2.45
N THR A 640 -5.08 16.04 -2.87
CA THR A 640 -5.44 14.65 -2.54
C THR A 640 -4.24 13.90 -1.97
N LEU A 641 -4.35 13.44 -0.73
CA LEU A 641 -3.26 12.81 0.02
C LEU A 641 -3.65 11.37 0.39
N TYR A 642 -2.71 10.44 0.18
CA TYR A 642 -2.82 9.03 0.56
C TYR A 642 -1.64 8.66 1.45
N GLY A 643 -1.88 8.30 2.71
CA GLY A 643 -0.87 7.82 3.66
C GLY A 643 -0.28 6.50 3.19
N GLY A 644 -1.10 5.45 3.18
CA GLY A 644 -0.73 4.14 2.68
C GLY A 644 -0.66 3.12 3.80
N THR A 645 0.53 2.59 4.10
CA THR A 645 0.71 1.67 5.23
C THR A 645 1.71 2.25 6.22
N GLY A 646 1.35 2.31 7.50
CA GLY A 646 2.17 2.90 8.56
C GLY A 646 1.37 3.98 9.28
N ASN A 647 1.97 4.67 10.26
CA ASN A 647 1.25 5.68 11.03
C ASN A 647 1.58 7.06 10.45
N ASP A 648 0.71 7.53 9.57
CA ASP A 648 0.96 8.67 8.72
C ASP A 648 0.41 9.96 9.32
N THR A 649 0.98 11.09 8.89
CA THR A 649 0.48 12.42 9.25
C THR A 649 0.22 13.24 8.00
N LEU A 650 -1.05 13.60 7.80
CA LEU A 650 -1.54 14.30 6.62
C LEU A 650 -2.08 15.68 7.00
N TYR A 651 -1.69 16.70 6.25
CA TYR A 651 -2.22 18.07 6.36
C TYR A 651 -2.75 18.51 4.98
N GLY A 652 -4.05 18.76 4.87
CA GLY A 652 -4.68 19.29 3.65
C GLY A 652 -4.19 20.71 3.35
N GLY A 653 -4.45 21.62 4.29
CA GLY A 653 -3.90 22.97 4.27
C GLY A 653 -4.98 24.01 4.02
N THR A 654 -5.11 24.50 2.80
CA THR A 654 -6.16 25.44 2.46
C THR A 654 -6.86 24.98 1.21
N TYR A 655 -8.14 25.35 1.10
CA TYR A 655 -9.09 24.93 0.06
C TYR A 655 -9.68 23.57 0.40
N ASN A 656 -10.26 22.86 -0.56
CA ASN A 656 -11.07 21.69 -0.26
C ASN A 656 -10.28 20.43 -0.56
N ASP A 657 -9.79 19.78 0.48
CA ASP A 657 -8.84 18.69 0.40
C ASP A 657 -9.49 17.32 0.63
N ILE A 658 -8.84 16.27 0.13
CA ILE A 658 -9.23 14.87 0.38
C ILE A 658 -8.04 14.11 0.95
N LEU A 659 -8.19 13.60 2.17
CA LEU A 659 -7.14 12.87 2.89
C LEU A 659 -7.58 11.44 3.17
N TYR A 660 -6.70 10.49 2.92
CA TYR A 660 -6.86 9.07 3.23
C TYR A 660 -5.69 8.62 4.12
N GLY A 661 -5.96 8.19 5.35
CA GLY A 661 -4.96 7.55 6.23
C GLY A 661 -4.56 6.17 5.70
N ASP A 662 -5.56 5.37 5.33
CA ASP A 662 -5.44 3.99 4.84
C ASP A 662 -5.16 2.97 5.97
N GLU A 663 -3.99 2.30 6.04
CA GLU A 663 -3.68 1.30 7.08
C GLU A 663 -2.71 1.86 8.13
N GLY A 664 -3.16 2.04 9.37
CA GLY A 664 -2.31 2.47 10.49
C GLY A 664 -3.05 3.36 11.46
N ASN A 665 -2.36 3.85 12.49
CA ASN A 665 -2.94 4.82 13.42
C ASN A 665 -2.55 6.23 12.95
N ASP A 666 -3.37 6.82 12.12
CA ASP A 666 -3.06 8.00 11.35
C ASP A 666 -3.48 9.29 12.03
N THR A 667 -2.92 10.41 11.58
CA THR A 667 -3.28 11.75 12.05
C THR A 667 -3.58 12.65 10.86
N LEU A 668 -4.85 13.03 10.71
CA LEU A 668 -5.35 13.81 9.57
C LEU A 668 -5.86 15.19 10.03
N PHE A 669 -5.45 16.23 9.31
CA PHE A 669 -5.91 17.61 9.50
C PHE A 669 -6.40 18.22 8.18
N GLY A 670 -7.68 18.59 8.11
CA GLY A 670 -8.23 19.36 6.97
C GLY A 670 -7.75 20.81 6.99
N GLU A 671 -7.71 21.39 8.20
CA GLU A 671 -7.35 22.78 8.51
C GLU A 671 -8.42 23.81 8.12
N ALA A 672 -8.62 24.11 6.84
CA ALA A 672 -9.53 25.19 6.45
C ALA A 672 -10.26 24.92 5.15
N ASN A 673 -11.52 25.34 5.12
CA ASN A 673 -12.55 25.15 4.10
C ASN A 673 -13.26 23.80 4.23
N THR A 674 -13.76 23.22 3.13
CA THR A 674 -14.60 22.01 3.21
C THR A 674 -13.79 20.83 2.76
N ASP A 675 -13.39 20.02 3.73
CA ASP A 675 -12.48 18.90 3.56
C ASP A 675 -13.21 17.56 3.69
N THR A 676 -12.59 16.51 3.15
CA THR A 676 -13.07 15.13 3.32
C THR A 676 -11.93 14.24 3.80
N LEU A 677 -12.05 13.71 5.02
CA LEU A 677 -11.02 12.92 5.67
C LEU A 677 -11.54 11.50 5.91
N TYR A 678 -10.72 10.50 5.59
CA TYR A 678 -10.97 9.09 5.85
C TYR A 678 -9.80 8.56 6.68
N GLY A 679 -10.05 8.11 7.91
CA GLY A 679 -9.05 7.45 8.77
C GLY A 679 -8.60 6.14 8.15
N GLY A 680 -9.46 5.12 8.17
CA GLY A 680 -9.21 3.84 7.53
C GLY A 680 -9.17 2.69 8.53
N ASP A 681 -8.09 1.90 8.53
CA ASP A 681 -7.87 0.81 9.49
C ASP A 681 -6.88 1.25 10.58
N GLY A 682 -7.30 1.43 11.82
CA GLY A 682 -6.44 1.74 12.97
C GLY A 682 -7.12 2.69 13.95
N ASP A 683 -6.45 3.05 15.04
CA ASP A 683 -7.00 4.05 15.97
C ASP A 683 -6.52 5.44 15.53
N ASP A 684 -7.38 6.18 14.84
CA ASP A 684 -7.04 7.41 14.12
C ASP A 684 -7.34 8.69 14.90
N TYR A 685 -6.63 9.75 14.55
CA TYR A 685 -6.90 11.11 14.99
C TYR A 685 -7.29 11.99 13.80
N ILE A 686 -8.51 12.53 13.81
CA ILE A 686 -9.06 13.28 12.69
C ILE A 686 -9.55 14.65 13.18
N SER A 687 -9.17 15.74 12.50
CA SER A 687 -9.66 17.10 12.77
C SER A 687 -10.00 17.80 11.45
N GLY A 688 -11.27 18.18 11.29
CA GLY A 688 -11.78 18.92 10.13
C GLY A 688 -11.20 20.33 10.06
N GLY A 689 -11.45 21.12 11.10
CA GLY A 689 -10.91 22.47 11.23
C GLY A 689 -11.97 23.55 10.98
N ASP A 690 -11.63 24.59 10.23
CA ASP A 690 -12.59 25.65 9.88
C ASP A 690 -13.36 25.26 8.60
N GLY A 691 -14.67 25.00 8.68
CA GLY A 691 -15.52 24.84 7.50
C GLY A 691 -16.56 23.76 7.68
N ASN A 692 -17.12 23.27 6.58
CA ASN A 692 -18.15 22.22 6.66
C ASN A 692 -17.53 20.94 6.13
N ASP A 693 -17.10 20.08 7.04
CA ASP A 693 -16.25 18.95 6.72
C ASP A 693 -17.03 17.63 6.68
N THR A 694 -16.42 16.63 6.06
CA THR A 694 -16.93 15.26 6.05
C THR A 694 -15.84 14.32 6.57
N LEU A 695 -16.11 13.64 7.67
CA LEU A 695 -15.12 12.93 8.47
C LEU A 695 -15.58 11.48 8.67
N PHE A 696 -14.73 10.52 8.31
CA PHE A 696 -14.98 9.09 8.51
C PHE A 696 -13.86 8.48 9.34
N GLY A 697 -14.18 7.87 10.48
CA GLY A 697 -13.23 7.15 11.33
C GLY A 697 -12.72 5.89 10.66
N GLY A 698 -13.59 4.90 10.53
CA GLY A 698 -13.29 3.65 9.84
C GLY A 698 -13.32 2.47 10.80
N ASN A 699 -12.30 1.62 10.79
CA ASN A 699 -12.15 0.53 11.76
C ASN A 699 -11.14 0.91 12.83
N GLY A 700 -11.54 0.93 14.10
CA GLY A 700 -10.66 1.21 15.23
C GLY A 700 -11.31 2.20 16.17
N ASN A 701 -10.64 2.53 17.26
CA ASN A 701 -11.21 3.45 18.24
C ASN A 701 -10.69 4.86 17.97
N ASP A 702 -11.49 5.64 17.25
CA ASP A 702 -11.06 6.90 16.65
C ASP A 702 -11.34 8.10 17.55
N ILE A 703 -10.58 9.17 17.33
CA ILE A 703 -10.83 10.48 17.94
C ILE A 703 -11.08 11.49 16.82
N ILE A 704 -12.30 11.98 16.73
CA ILE A 704 -12.75 12.85 15.63
C ILE A 704 -13.23 14.20 16.16
N TYR A 705 -12.73 15.28 15.57
CA TYR A 705 -13.15 16.65 15.82
C TYR A 705 -13.69 17.28 14.53
N GLY A 706 -14.97 17.68 14.50
CA GLY A 706 -15.53 18.54 13.45
C GLY A 706 -14.95 19.95 13.48
N ASP A 707 -14.76 20.47 14.71
CA ASP A 707 -14.27 21.83 14.99
C ASP A 707 -15.30 22.92 14.65
N ALA A 708 -15.18 23.64 13.54
CA ALA A 708 -15.99 24.83 13.29
C ALA A 708 -16.70 24.82 11.93
N GLY A 709 -17.96 24.44 11.92
CA GLY A 709 -18.94 24.69 10.87
C GLY A 709 -20.03 23.66 10.96
N ASN A 710 -20.64 23.29 9.83
CA ASN A 710 -21.69 22.27 9.86
C ASN A 710 -21.13 20.98 9.28
N ASP A 711 -20.71 20.08 10.16
CA ASP A 711 -19.91 18.92 9.83
C ASP A 711 -20.77 17.65 9.70
N VAL A 712 -20.25 16.70 8.93
CA VAL A 712 -20.82 15.35 8.80
C VAL A 712 -19.77 14.37 9.27
N ILE A 713 -20.06 13.67 10.36
CA ILE A 713 -19.12 12.76 11.04
C ILE A 713 -19.74 11.37 11.15
N ASP A 714 -18.98 10.35 10.79
CA ASP A 714 -19.32 8.94 10.97
C ASP A 714 -18.10 8.20 11.57
N GLY A 715 -18.21 7.70 12.81
CA GLY A 715 -17.16 6.91 13.46
C GLY A 715 -16.97 5.55 12.79
N GLU A 716 -18.05 4.99 12.24
CA GLU A 716 -18.13 3.67 11.64
C GLU A 716 -17.99 2.52 12.65
N ALA A 717 -16.80 1.95 12.90
CA ALA A 717 -16.66 0.75 13.70
C ALA A 717 -15.54 0.84 14.74
N GLY A 718 -15.90 0.74 16.02
CA GLY A 718 -14.99 0.81 17.16
C GLY A 718 -15.61 1.67 18.26
N ASP A 719 -14.93 1.78 19.40
CA ASP A 719 -15.41 2.63 20.49
C ASP A 719 -14.86 4.06 20.27
N ASP A 720 -15.64 4.92 19.62
CA ASP A 720 -15.18 6.20 19.10
C ASP A 720 -15.40 7.37 20.08
N THR A 721 -14.58 8.41 19.93
CA THR A 721 -14.73 9.68 20.67
C THR A 721 -14.91 10.82 19.67
N ILE A 722 -16.12 11.36 19.58
CA ILE A 722 -16.50 12.33 18.56
C ILE A 722 -16.95 13.66 19.20
N TYR A 723 -16.43 14.75 18.66
CA TYR A 723 -16.84 16.12 19.00
C TYR A 723 -17.27 16.86 17.73
N GLY A 724 -18.55 17.25 17.64
CA GLY A 724 -19.09 18.05 16.52
C GLY A 724 -18.46 19.45 16.51
N GLY A 725 -18.69 20.23 17.56
CA GLY A 725 -18.01 21.50 17.78
C GLY A 725 -18.94 22.70 17.67
N LEU A 726 -18.66 23.62 16.75
CA LEU A 726 -19.47 24.82 16.52
C LEU A 726 -20.26 24.71 15.22
N GLY A 727 -21.58 24.63 15.29
CA GLY A 727 -22.46 24.71 14.12
C GLY A 727 -23.60 23.72 14.21
N ASN A 728 -24.12 23.28 13.08
CA ASN A 728 -25.21 22.31 13.08
C ASN A 728 -24.71 21.03 12.46
N ASP A 729 -24.36 20.08 13.31
CA ASP A 729 -23.59 18.91 12.93
C ASP A 729 -24.50 17.68 12.76
N ILE A 730 -24.03 16.75 11.93
CA ILE A 730 -24.64 15.43 11.76
C ILE A 730 -23.59 14.42 12.18
N VAL A 731 -23.81 13.72 13.28
CA VAL A 731 -22.85 12.79 13.87
C VAL A 731 -23.46 11.40 14.04
N SER A 732 -22.72 10.38 13.63
CA SER A 732 -23.02 8.96 13.84
C SER A 732 -21.82 8.31 14.52
N GLY A 733 -22.04 7.61 15.65
CA GLY A 733 -21.02 6.79 16.31
C GLY A 733 -20.73 5.54 15.49
N GLY A 734 -21.74 4.69 15.31
CA GLY A 734 -21.66 3.50 14.46
C GLY A 734 -21.80 2.21 15.27
N ASP A 735 -20.86 1.28 15.10
CA ASP A 735 -20.79 0.04 15.88
C ASP A 735 -19.72 0.17 16.98
N GLY A 736 -20.08 0.15 18.26
CA GLY A 736 -19.15 0.23 19.39
C GLY A 736 -19.74 1.02 20.56
N ASP A 737 -19.08 1.06 21.71
CA ASP A 737 -19.55 1.88 22.84
C ASP A 737 -19.01 3.32 22.68
N ASP A 738 -19.80 4.22 22.07
CA ASP A 738 -19.33 5.53 21.59
C ASP A 738 -19.50 6.68 22.60
N TYR A 739 -18.63 7.69 22.48
CA TYR A 739 -18.76 8.98 23.16
C TYR A 739 -18.96 10.10 22.15
N ILE A 740 -20.10 10.79 22.21
CA ILE A 740 -20.47 11.86 21.27
C ILE A 740 -20.81 13.15 22.02
N SER A 741 -20.28 14.28 21.58
CA SER A 741 -20.67 15.64 22.01
C SER A 741 -20.96 16.50 20.78
N GLY A 742 -22.20 16.98 20.66
CA GLY A 742 -22.66 17.84 19.56
C GLY A 742 -21.99 19.21 19.59
N GLY A 743 -22.10 19.90 20.73
CA GLY A 743 -21.46 21.19 20.96
C GLY A 743 -22.45 22.35 20.89
N ASP A 744 -22.04 23.46 20.25
CA ASP A 744 -22.92 24.62 20.09
C ASP A 744 -23.66 24.55 18.75
N GLY A 745 -24.99 24.51 18.79
CA GLY A 745 -25.85 24.69 17.62
C GLY A 745 -26.92 23.63 17.56
N ARG A 746 -27.46 23.33 16.37
CA ARG A 746 -28.61 22.41 16.27
C ARG A 746 -28.19 21.11 15.62
N ASP A 747 -27.92 20.12 16.44
CA ASP A 747 -27.22 18.91 16.04
C ASP A 747 -28.17 17.73 15.83
N THR A 748 -27.71 16.77 15.02
CA THR A 748 -28.38 15.48 14.79
C THR A 748 -27.39 14.38 15.10
N LEU A 749 -27.59 13.70 16.21
CA LEU A 749 -26.65 12.75 16.80
C LEU A 749 -27.27 11.34 16.82
N SER A 750 -26.50 10.33 16.44
CA SER A 750 -26.87 8.92 16.50
C SER A 750 -25.76 8.11 17.17
N GLY A 751 -26.09 7.32 18.18
CA GLY A 751 -25.15 6.38 18.82
C GLY A 751 -24.88 5.19 17.91
N GLY A 752 -25.92 4.39 17.65
CA GLY A 752 -25.86 3.27 16.72
C GLY A 752 -26.00 1.95 17.47
N SER A 753 -24.99 1.07 17.38
CA SER A 753 -24.98 -0.20 18.10
C SER A 753 -23.96 -0.17 19.23
N GLY A 754 -24.38 -0.18 20.49
CA GLY A 754 -23.45 -0.08 21.61
C GLY A 754 -24.10 0.43 22.86
N ASN A 755 -23.34 0.67 23.92
CA ASN A 755 -23.83 1.43 25.07
C ASN A 755 -23.22 2.82 24.98
N ASP A 756 -23.94 3.72 24.33
CA ASP A 756 -23.40 4.98 23.89
C ASP A 756 -23.61 6.06 24.95
N THR A 757 -22.73 7.07 24.96
CA THR A 757 -22.89 8.28 25.77
C THR A 757 -22.94 9.49 24.86
N ILE A 758 -24.08 10.17 24.79
CA ILE A 758 -24.32 11.27 23.87
C ILE A 758 -24.72 12.54 24.63
N TYR A 759 -24.05 13.65 24.30
CA TYR A 759 -24.35 15.00 24.78
C TYR A 759 -24.79 15.88 23.61
N GLY A 760 -26.01 16.42 23.65
CA GLY A 760 -26.49 17.45 22.71
C GLY A 760 -25.80 18.80 22.95
N ASP A 761 -25.54 19.12 24.22
CA ASP A 761 -24.92 20.36 24.68
C ASP A 761 -25.84 21.59 24.49
N ALA A 762 -25.65 22.45 23.49
CA ALA A 762 -26.36 23.73 23.41
C ALA A 762 -27.10 23.93 22.08
N GLY A 763 -28.38 23.57 22.04
CA GLY A 763 -29.34 23.98 21.02
C GLY A 763 -30.60 23.13 21.06
N ASP A 764 -31.32 23.05 19.93
CA ASP A 764 -32.56 22.27 19.86
C ASP A 764 -32.28 20.93 19.15
N ASP A 765 -31.67 19.99 19.86
CA ASP A 765 -30.95 18.85 19.29
C ASP A 765 -31.86 17.65 19.00
N VAL A 766 -31.40 16.78 18.11
CA VAL A 766 -32.06 15.49 17.80
C VAL A 766 -31.08 14.36 18.10
N ILE A 767 -31.41 13.52 19.07
CA ILE A 767 -30.57 12.43 19.56
C ILE A 767 -31.29 11.10 19.40
N ASP A 768 -30.62 10.11 18.82
CA ASP A 768 -31.06 8.71 18.70
C ASP A 768 -29.98 7.78 19.29
N GLY A 769 -30.26 7.12 20.41
CA GLY A 769 -29.31 6.19 21.05
C GLY A 769 -29.06 4.95 20.19
N GLY A 770 -30.15 4.34 19.70
CA GLY A 770 -30.09 3.22 18.78
C GLY A 770 -30.34 1.89 19.48
N THR A 771 -29.32 1.03 19.58
CA THR A 771 -29.45 -0.26 20.27
C THR A 771 -28.36 -0.43 21.32
N GLY A 772 -28.75 -0.92 22.49
CA GLY A 772 -27.91 -1.13 23.66
C GLY A 772 -28.34 -0.19 24.79
N ASN A 773 -27.61 -0.09 25.89
CA ASN A 773 -28.08 0.68 27.05
C ASN A 773 -27.40 2.05 27.06
N ASP A 774 -28.10 3.04 26.55
CA ASP A 774 -27.51 4.33 26.22
C ASP A 774 -27.67 5.35 27.36
N THR A 775 -26.80 6.33 27.40
CA THR A 775 -26.88 7.48 28.31
C THR A 775 -26.91 8.77 27.51
N LEU A 776 -28.05 9.44 27.49
CA LEU A 776 -28.34 10.57 26.60
C LEU A 776 -28.64 11.84 27.41
N TYR A 777 -27.99 12.95 27.04
CA TYR A 777 -28.17 14.27 27.66
C TYR A 777 -28.57 15.28 26.57
N GLY A 778 -29.73 15.92 26.69
CA GLY A 778 -30.20 16.97 25.78
C GLY A 778 -29.37 18.26 25.94
N GLY A 779 -29.42 18.84 27.13
CA GLY A 779 -28.63 20.02 27.47
C GLY A 779 -29.48 21.28 27.51
N ILE A 780 -29.07 22.33 26.79
CA ILE A 780 -29.80 23.60 26.76
C ILE A 780 -30.54 23.75 25.43
N GLY A 781 -31.87 23.68 25.48
CA GLY A 781 -32.78 24.01 24.38
C GLY A 781 -33.97 23.08 24.37
N ASN A 782 -34.72 22.96 23.28
CA ASN A 782 -35.87 22.04 23.22
C ASN A 782 -35.49 20.84 22.38
N ASP A 783 -35.17 19.75 23.05
CA ASP A 783 -34.52 18.60 22.47
C ASP A 783 -35.52 17.50 22.09
N THR A 784 -35.14 16.66 21.14
CA THR A 784 -35.86 15.45 20.78
C THR A 784 -34.93 14.26 20.94
N ILE A 785 -35.21 13.41 21.92
CA ILE A 785 -34.34 12.30 22.30
C ILE A 785 -35.10 10.98 22.21
N ALA A 786 -34.52 9.98 21.55
CA ALA A 786 -34.98 8.60 21.54
C ALA A 786 -33.87 7.68 22.07
N GLY A 787 -34.18 6.86 23.09
CA GLY A 787 -33.27 5.83 23.61
C GLY A 787 -33.10 4.70 22.60
N GLY A 788 -34.19 4.02 22.25
CA GLY A 788 -34.21 2.96 21.25
C GLY A 788 -34.44 1.60 21.86
N ASP A 789 -33.62 0.60 21.50
CA ASP A 789 -33.70 -0.75 22.07
C ASP A 789 -32.69 -0.89 23.23
N GLY A 790 -33.13 -1.00 24.48
CA GLY A 790 -32.24 -1.20 25.63
C GLY A 790 -32.81 -0.67 26.92
N ASN A 791 -31.99 -0.59 27.99
CA ASN A 791 -32.42 0.06 29.23
C ASN A 791 -31.67 1.38 29.32
N ASP A 792 -32.31 2.44 28.85
CA ASP A 792 -31.65 3.71 28.57
C ASP A 792 -31.79 4.68 29.75
N ILE A 793 -30.86 5.62 29.82
CA ILE A 793 -30.88 6.73 30.76
C ILE A 793 -30.92 8.03 29.96
N ILE A 794 -32.02 8.78 30.09
CA ILE A 794 -32.26 10.00 29.31
C ILE A 794 -32.46 11.19 30.25
N PHE A 795 -31.76 12.29 29.99
CA PHE A 795 -31.93 13.58 30.66
C PHE A 795 -32.24 14.67 29.63
N GLY A 796 -33.42 15.30 29.71
CA GLY A 796 -33.77 16.47 28.89
C GLY A 796 -32.97 17.71 29.29
N GLU A 797 -32.76 17.89 30.59
CA GLU A 797 -32.12 19.06 31.20
C GLU A 797 -32.95 20.36 31.07
N ALA A 798 -32.52 21.37 30.31
CA ALA A 798 -33.15 22.68 30.33
C ALA A 798 -33.90 22.97 29.03
N GLY A 799 -35.22 22.87 29.02
CA GLY A 799 -35.93 22.80 27.76
C GLY A 799 -37.45 22.76 27.79
N ASN A 800 -38.01 22.24 26.71
CA ASN A 800 -39.38 21.69 26.66
C ASN A 800 -39.23 20.51 25.72
N ASP A 801 -38.85 19.38 26.28
CA ASP A 801 -38.21 18.30 25.56
C ASP A 801 -39.21 17.24 25.16
N ASN A 802 -38.86 16.48 24.13
CA ASN A 802 -39.65 15.36 23.64
C ASN A 802 -38.81 14.09 23.72
N LEU A 803 -39.04 13.31 24.77
CA LEU A 803 -38.21 12.19 25.20
C LEU A 803 -38.96 10.87 25.00
N SER A 804 -38.30 9.86 24.43
CA SER A 804 -38.83 8.52 24.26
C SER A 804 -37.81 7.47 24.71
N GLY A 805 -38.18 6.56 25.61
CA GLY A 805 -37.33 5.45 26.05
C GLY A 805 -37.21 4.40 24.96
N GLY A 806 -38.33 3.80 24.57
CA GLY A 806 -38.38 2.85 23.48
C GLY A 806 -38.66 1.44 24.01
N ALA A 807 -37.71 0.52 23.90
CA ALA A 807 -37.89 -0.86 24.33
C ALA A 807 -36.87 -1.29 25.39
N GLY A 808 -37.32 -1.39 26.63
CA GLY A 808 -36.61 -1.97 27.76
C GLY A 808 -37.08 -1.29 29.04
N ASN A 809 -36.24 -1.22 30.08
CA ASN A 809 -36.65 -0.60 31.34
C ASN A 809 -35.89 0.70 31.50
N ASP A 810 -36.50 1.79 31.08
CA ASP A 810 -35.82 3.05 30.86
C ASP A 810 -35.94 3.96 32.09
N ILE A 811 -34.96 4.87 32.24
CA ILE A 811 -34.98 5.95 33.23
C ILE A 811 -34.93 7.27 32.49
N ILE A 812 -36.01 8.05 32.56
CA ILE A 812 -36.14 9.30 31.81
C ILE A 812 -36.45 10.46 32.75
N SER A 813 -35.71 11.57 32.64
CA SER A 813 -35.93 12.81 33.39
C SER A 813 -36.12 13.97 32.42
N GLY A 814 -37.24 14.70 32.52
CA GLY A 814 -37.47 15.96 31.80
C GLY A 814 -36.63 17.10 32.34
N ASP A 815 -36.50 17.19 33.67
CA ASP A 815 -35.82 18.25 34.41
C ASP A 815 -36.55 19.62 34.33
N ASP A 816 -35.95 20.68 33.78
CA ASP A 816 -36.55 22.02 33.76
C ASP A 816 -37.32 22.22 32.44
N GLY A 817 -38.66 22.30 32.44
CA GLY A 817 -39.37 22.43 31.17
C GLY A 817 -40.85 22.07 31.18
N ASN A 818 -41.53 22.16 30.03
CA ASN A 818 -42.82 21.48 29.88
C ASN A 818 -42.59 20.32 28.93
N ASP A 819 -42.34 19.15 29.49
CA ASP A 819 -41.76 18.03 28.77
C ASP A 819 -42.81 17.02 28.35
N VAL A 820 -42.50 16.30 27.26
CA VAL A 820 -43.29 15.17 26.77
C VAL A 820 -42.42 13.93 26.86
N ILE A 821 -42.83 12.97 27.68
CA ILE A 821 -42.08 11.77 27.99
C ILE A 821 -42.92 10.53 27.64
N ASP A 822 -42.36 9.62 26.85
CA ASP A 822 -42.95 8.31 26.51
C ASP A 822 -41.96 7.19 26.90
N GLY A 823 -42.29 6.39 27.92
CA GLY A 823 -41.44 5.26 28.35
C GLY A 823 -41.35 4.18 27.28
N GLY A 824 -42.49 3.80 26.70
CA GLY A 824 -42.56 2.84 25.62
C GLY A 824 -42.87 1.43 26.13
N ALA A 825 -41.93 0.50 26.02
CA ALA A 825 -42.14 -0.90 26.32
C ALA A 825 -41.13 -1.46 27.34
N GLY A 826 -41.58 -1.63 28.56
CA GLY A 826 -40.94 -2.38 29.64
C GLY A 826 -41.38 -1.77 30.96
N ASN A 827 -40.56 -1.85 32.01
CA ASN A 827 -40.94 -1.27 33.31
C ASN A 827 -40.14 0.01 33.51
N ASP A 828 -40.73 1.12 33.12
CA ASP A 828 -40.04 2.39 32.98
C ASP A 828 -40.15 3.23 34.25
N THR A 829 -39.18 4.11 34.46
CA THR A 829 -39.21 5.11 35.54
C THR A 829 -39.06 6.50 34.94
N LEU A 830 -40.13 7.30 35.03
CA LEU A 830 -40.24 8.60 34.39
C LEU A 830 -40.34 9.72 35.45
N TYR A 831 -39.57 10.78 35.27
CA TYR A 831 -39.58 12.00 36.09
C TYR A 831 -39.90 13.21 35.20
N GLY A 832 -40.99 13.93 35.50
CA GLY A 832 -41.37 15.16 34.80
C GLY A 832 -40.40 16.28 35.13
N GLY A 833 -40.35 16.67 36.40
CA GLY A 833 -39.44 17.69 36.89
C GLY A 833 -40.18 18.99 37.22
N ASP A 834 -39.62 20.13 36.81
CA ASP A 834 -40.19 21.45 36.99
C ASP A 834 -40.99 21.88 35.74
N GLY A 835 -42.32 21.89 35.79
CA GLY A 835 -43.14 22.62 34.81
C GLY A 835 -44.56 22.11 34.60
N LYS A 836 -44.88 21.62 33.41
CA LYS A 836 -46.21 21.07 33.10
C LYS A 836 -45.99 19.97 32.08
N ASP A 837 -45.94 18.76 32.59
CA ASP A 837 -45.37 17.64 31.85
C ASP A 837 -46.47 16.68 31.41
N ILE A 838 -46.15 15.93 30.35
CA ILE A 838 -46.99 14.87 29.82
C ILE A 838 -46.17 13.59 29.83
N LEU A 839 -46.48 12.68 30.73
CA LEU A 839 -45.80 11.40 30.90
C LEU A 839 -46.71 10.26 30.46
N THR A 840 -46.21 9.37 29.60
CA THR A 840 -46.86 8.12 29.20
C THR A 840 -45.94 6.96 29.55
N GLY A 841 -46.37 6.02 30.39
CA GLY A 841 -45.59 4.82 30.75
C GLY A 841 -45.50 3.86 29.57
N GLY A 842 -46.64 3.41 29.09
CA GLY A 842 -46.73 2.59 27.88
C GLY A 842 -47.08 1.15 28.23
N ALA A 843 -46.16 0.21 28.01
CA ALA A 843 -46.40 -1.21 28.21
C ALA A 843 -45.44 -1.84 29.22
N GLY A 844 -45.96 -2.21 30.39
CA GLY A 844 -45.25 -2.88 31.47
C GLY A 844 -45.65 -2.23 32.79
N ASN A 845 -44.90 -2.44 33.86
CA ASN A 845 -45.27 -1.91 35.17
C ASN A 845 -44.44 -0.67 35.47
N ASP A 846 -45.00 0.50 35.23
CA ASP A 846 -44.26 1.75 35.16
C ASP A 846 -44.36 2.55 36.47
N ILE A 847 -43.37 3.41 36.70
CA ILE A 847 -43.36 4.37 37.80
C ILE A 847 -43.22 5.78 37.23
N LEU A 848 -44.24 6.61 37.41
CA LEU A 848 -44.29 7.98 36.89
C LEU A 848 -44.30 8.98 38.06
N TYR A 849 -43.45 9.98 38.01
CA TYR A 849 -43.41 11.12 38.92
C TYR A 849 -43.65 12.40 38.11
N GLY A 850 -44.76 13.12 38.34
CA GLY A 850 -44.99 14.45 37.76
C GLY A 850 -44.05 15.50 38.35
N ASP A 851 -43.77 15.38 39.65
CA ASP A 851 -42.95 16.29 40.43
C ASP A 851 -43.60 17.66 40.62
N ALA A 852 -43.11 18.74 40.01
CA ALA A 852 -43.62 20.09 40.26
C ALA A 852 -44.32 20.66 39.02
N GLY A 853 -45.65 20.77 39.04
CA GLY A 853 -46.37 21.18 37.85
C GLY A 853 -47.85 20.86 37.89
N ASP A 854 -48.60 21.32 36.88
CA ASP A 854 -49.96 20.79 36.66
C ASP A 854 -49.86 19.67 35.61
N ASP A 855 -49.54 18.45 36.01
CA ASP A 855 -49.03 17.41 35.12
C ASP A 855 -50.12 16.48 34.56
N THR A 856 -49.77 15.71 33.53
CA THR A 856 -50.63 14.68 32.96
C THR A 856 -49.87 13.38 32.84
N LEU A 857 -50.29 12.37 33.61
CA LEU A 857 -49.65 11.06 33.69
C LEU A 857 -50.63 9.99 33.16
N ASP A 858 -50.15 9.12 32.27
CA ASP A 858 -50.88 7.96 31.74
C ASP A 858 -50.01 6.71 31.88
N GLY A 859 -50.37 5.78 32.78
CA GLY A 859 -49.62 4.54 33.01
C GLY A 859 -49.66 3.61 31.80
N GLY A 860 -50.86 3.43 31.23
CA GLY A 860 -51.05 2.64 30.02
C GLY A 860 -51.39 1.19 30.34
N ALA A 861 -50.48 0.26 30.05
CA ALA A 861 -50.75 -1.16 30.14
C ALA A 861 -49.81 -1.88 31.10
N GLY A 862 -50.29 -2.18 32.30
CA GLY A 862 -49.61 -2.99 33.29
C GLY A 862 -49.98 -2.51 34.68
N ALA A 863 -49.26 -2.95 35.71
CA ALA A 863 -49.58 -2.53 37.08
C ALA A 863 -48.70 -1.34 37.46
N ASP A 864 -49.24 -0.14 37.31
CA ASP A 864 -48.49 1.11 37.30
C ASP A 864 -48.58 1.85 38.63
N THR A 865 -47.59 2.71 38.88
CA THR A 865 -47.55 3.59 40.06
C THR A 865 -47.32 5.03 39.63
N LEU A 866 -48.33 5.88 39.82
CA LEU A 866 -48.33 7.28 39.41
C LEU A 866 -48.34 8.20 40.63
N TYR A 867 -47.39 9.12 40.68
CA TYR A 867 -47.30 10.19 41.67
C TYR A 867 -47.44 11.55 40.96
N GLY A 868 -48.51 12.29 41.23
CA GLY A 868 -48.73 13.64 40.65
C GLY A 868 -47.66 14.62 41.16
N GLY A 869 -47.69 14.92 42.45
CA GLY A 869 -46.66 15.75 43.08
C GLY A 869 -47.22 17.08 43.58
N ASP A 870 -46.59 18.19 43.23
CA ASP A 870 -47.04 19.55 43.55
C ASP A 870 -47.84 20.15 42.38
N GLY A 871 -49.16 20.32 42.50
CA GLY A 871 -49.98 21.04 41.52
C GLY A 871 -51.33 20.38 41.28
N ASN A 872 -52.03 20.69 40.19
CA ASN A 872 -53.34 20.06 39.91
C ASN A 872 -53.19 19.09 38.75
N ASP A 873 -53.08 17.81 39.10
CA ASP A 873 -52.62 16.77 38.20
C ASP A 873 -53.78 15.95 37.62
N LEU A 874 -53.49 15.33 36.48
CA LEU A 874 -54.38 14.42 35.77
C LEU A 874 -53.71 13.06 35.63
N LEU A 875 -54.18 12.07 36.38
CA LEU A 875 -53.61 10.72 36.41
C LEU A 875 -54.57 9.70 35.80
N PHE A 876 -54.06 8.89 34.87
CA PHE A 876 -54.73 7.75 34.25
C PHE A 876 -53.92 6.47 34.52
N GLY A 877 -54.51 5.48 35.21
CA GLY A 877 -53.86 4.19 35.48
C GLY A 877 -53.76 3.35 34.21
N GLY A 878 -54.91 2.95 33.66
CA GLY A 878 -55.02 2.23 32.40
C GLY A 878 -55.57 0.83 32.56
N ASP A 879 -54.84 -0.18 32.06
CA ASP A 879 -55.19 -1.60 32.20
C ASP A 879 -54.45 -2.22 33.40
N ASN A 880 -55.10 -3.10 34.16
CA ASN A 880 -54.61 -3.76 35.39
C ASN A 880 -54.74 -2.89 36.64
N SER A 881 -54.02 -3.26 37.70
CA SER A 881 -54.25 -2.77 39.06
C SER A 881 -53.20 -1.74 39.42
N ASP A 882 -53.61 -0.48 39.49
CA ASP A 882 -52.72 0.66 39.57
C ASP A 882 -52.76 1.35 40.94
N VAL A 883 -51.69 2.09 41.22
CA VAL A 883 -51.58 2.97 42.39
C VAL A 883 -51.48 4.41 41.92
N LEU A 884 -52.46 5.23 42.30
CA LEU A 884 -52.52 6.64 41.93
C LEU A 884 -52.49 7.50 43.21
N ASP A 885 -51.50 8.38 43.30
CA ASP A 885 -51.33 9.36 44.38
C ASP A 885 -51.20 10.75 43.77
N GLY A 886 -52.24 11.57 43.89
CA GLY A 886 -52.26 12.93 43.35
C GLY A 886 -51.23 13.85 44.00
N GLY A 887 -51.00 13.69 45.31
CA GLY A 887 -50.12 14.55 46.07
C GLY A 887 -50.77 15.89 46.44
N LEU A 888 -50.01 16.98 46.40
CA LEU A 888 -50.50 18.29 46.81
C LEU A 888 -51.26 19.00 45.68
N GLY A 889 -52.57 19.12 45.81
CA GLY A 889 -53.32 20.09 45.02
C GLY A 889 -54.77 19.68 44.86
N ALA A 890 -55.31 19.75 43.65
CA ALA A 890 -56.69 19.34 43.40
C ALA A 890 -56.72 18.46 42.16
N ASP A 891 -56.57 17.17 42.38
CA ASP A 891 -56.17 16.24 41.34
C ASP A 891 -57.37 15.50 40.75
N THR A 892 -57.20 14.99 39.54
CA THR A 892 -58.18 14.12 38.89
C THR A 892 -57.55 12.78 38.58
N MET A 893 -58.05 11.72 39.22
CA MET A 893 -57.53 10.36 39.10
C MET A 893 -58.56 9.42 38.48
N THR A 894 -58.14 8.64 37.49
CA THR A 894 -58.92 7.57 36.84
C THR A 894 -58.06 6.32 36.71
N GLY A 895 -58.36 5.28 37.46
CA GLY A 895 -57.60 4.02 37.51
C GLY A 895 -57.84 3.15 36.30
N GLY A 896 -59.10 2.95 35.91
CA GLY A 896 -59.42 2.16 34.73
C GLY A 896 -59.59 0.68 35.06
N ALA A 897 -59.12 -0.20 34.17
CA ALA A 897 -59.50 -1.61 34.19
C ALA A 897 -58.65 -2.46 35.16
N GLY A 898 -59.00 -2.48 36.43
CA GLY A 898 -58.48 -3.47 37.36
C GLY A 898 -58.98 -3.19 38.76
N ASN A 899 -58.20 -3.59 39.77
CA ASN A 899 -58.50 -3.21 41.14
C ASN A 899 -57.49 -2.14 41.56
N ASP A 900 -57.90 -0.89 41.54
CA ASP A 900 -57.02 0.25 41.66
C ASP A 900 -57.01 0.80 43.09
N THR A 901 -55.93 1.49 43.44
CA THR A 901 -55.77 2.16 44.73
C THR A 901 -55.51 3.65 44.52
N TYR A 902 -56.40 4.49 45.05
CA TYR A 902 -56.30 5.94 45.01
C TYR A 902 -55.94 6.49 46.38
N TYR A 903 -54.96 7.39 46.44
CA TYR A 903 -54.66 8.20 47.63
C TYR A 903 -55.30 9.58 47.49
N VAL A 904 -56.09 9.98 48.49
CA VAL A 904 -56.80 11.27 48.53
C VAL A 904 -56.43 12.03 49.79
N ASP A 905 -55.97 13.26 49.65
CA ASP A 905 -55.55 14.11 50.76
C ASP A 905 -55.97 15.58 50.63
N ASP A 906 -56.46 16.03 49.48
CA ASP A 906 -57.11 17.33 49.30
C ASP A 906 -58.61 17.20 48.99
N ILE A 907 -59.38 18.19 49.45
CA ILE A 907 -60.83 18.23 49.22
C ILE A 907 -61.20 18.52 47.76
N GLY A 908 -60.23 19.00 46.97
CA GLY A 908 -60.31 19.23 45.54
C GLY A 908 -60.21 17.96 44.70
N ASP A 909 -59.69 16.87 45.26
CA ASP A 909 -59.43 15.63 44.53
C ASP A 909 -60.71 15.00 43.99
N LEU A 910 -60.62 14.49 42.76
CA LEU A 910 -61.70 13.86 42.03
C LEU A 910 -61.27 12.47 41.54
N VAL A 911 -61.77 11.44 42.22
CA VAL A 911 -61.67 10.05 41.73
C VAL A 911 -62.84 9.76 40.80
N THR A 912 -62.55 9.30 39.58
CA THR A 912 -63.55 8.94 38.57
C THR A 912 -63.43 7.47 38.21
N GLU A 913 -64.55 6.74 38.33
CA GLU A 913 -64.61 5.29 38.06
C GLU A 913 -65.75 4.97 37.09
N GLN A 914 -65.57 3.96 36.22
CA GLN A 914 -66.67 3.45 35.40
C GLN A 914 -67.16 2.09 35.85
N ARG A 915 -68.34 1.74 35.34
CA ARG A 915 -69.01 0.52 35.75
C ARG A 915 -68.30 -0.72 35.21
N GLY A 916 -67.77 -1.51 36.13
CA GLY A 916 -67.27 -2.86 35.87
C GLY A 916 -65.81 -2.89 35.42
N GLU A 917 -65.04 -1.89 35.84
CA GLU A 917 -63.60 -1.80 35.58
C GLU A 917 -62.79 -2.52 36.69
N GLY A 918 -63.29 -2.58 37.93
CA GLY A 918 -63.00 -3.70 38.84
C GLY A 918 -63.53 -3.52 40.26
N THR A 919 -62.67 -3.68 41.27
CA THR A 919 -63.00 -3.45 42.69
C THR A 919 -61.95 -2.57 43.32
N ASP A 920 -62.31 -1.31 43.50
CA ASP A 920 -61.34 -0.23 43.69
C ASP A 920 -61.33 0.28 45.13
N THR A 921 -60.19 0.83 45.53
CA THR A 921 -59.93 1.26 46.91
C THR A 921 -59.51 2.71 46.95
N VAL A 922 -60.23 3.51 47.73
CA VAL A 922 -59.79 4.86 48.11
C VAL A 922 -59.19 4.81 49.52
N ILE A 923 -57.95 5.26 49.65
CA ILE A 923 -57.28 5.52 50.92
C ILE A 923 -57.28 7.03 51.13
N SER A 924 -58.09 7.51 52.06
CA SER A 924 -58.27 8.94 52.28
C SER A 924 -57.69 9.39 53.62
N SER A 925 -56.89 10.47 53.62
CA SER A 925 -56.43 11.13 54.84
C SER A 925 -57.37 12.25 55.34
N ILE A 926 -58.37 12.57 54.52
CA ILE A 926 -59.45 13.53 54.79
C ILE A 926 -60.83 12.86 54.85
N ASP A 927 -61.83 13.61 55.30
CA ASP A 927 -63.22 13.18 55.24
C ASP A 927 -63.65 12.93 53.79
N TYR A 928 -64.17 11.74 53.47
CA TYR A 928 -64.43 11.34 52.08
C TYR A 928 -65.77 10.61 51.89
N THR A 929 -66.37 10.79 50.71
CA THR A 929 -67.56 10.07 50.27
C THR A 929 -67.25 9.43 48.93
N LEU A 930 -67.38 8.11 48.83
CA LEU A 930 -67.12 7.40 47.59
C LEU A 930 -68.03 7.91 46.45
N GLY A 931 -67.41 8.19 45.31
CA GLY A 931 -68.10 8.43 44.05
C GLY A 931 -68.84 7.17 43.55
N ASP A 932 -69.63 7.29 42.48
CA ASP A 932 -70.31 6.13 41.89
C ASP A 932 -69.29 5.04 41.50
N TRP A 933 -69.67 3.77 41.68
CA TRP A 933 -68.91 2.57 41.27
C TRP A 933 -67.63 2.25 42.04
N LEU A 934 -67.20 3.06 43.01
CA LEU A 934 -66.11 2.67 43.91
C LEU A 934 -66.62 1.75 45.02
N GLU A 935 -65.86 0.71 45.38
CA GLU A 935 -66.27 -0.28 46.39
C GLU A 935 -65.64 -0.06 47.76
N ASN A 936 -64.34 0.23 47.87
CA ASN A 936 -63.66 0.22 49.16
C ASN A 936 -63.20 1.63 49.58
N LEU A 937 -63.40 1.96 50.86
CA LEU A 937 -62.88 3.17 51.50
C LEU A 937 -62.12 2.79 52.76
N THR A 938 -60.88 3.25 52.87
CA THR A 938 -60.11 3.18 54.12
C THR A 938 -59.75 4.60 54.55
N LEU A 939 -60.20 4.99 55.73
CA LEU A 939 -59.80 6.26 56.33
C LEU A 939 -58.45 6.12 57.02
N THR A 940 -57.63 7.16 56.89
CA THR A 940 -56.32 7.27 57.53
C THR A 940 -56.14 8.70 58.08
N GLY A 941 -55.05 8.93 58.80
CA GLY A 941 -54.69 10.27 59.27
C GLY A 941 -55.78 10.95 60.12
N ASP A 942 -56.19 12.14 59.70
CA ASP A 942 -57.13 13.00 60.45
C ASP A 942 -58.60 12.86 60.00
N ALA A 943 -58.89 12.05 59.00
CA ALA A 943 -60.25 11.75 58.55
C ALA A 943 -61.11 11.16 59.68
N ARG A 944 -62.34 11.66 59.84
CA ARG A 944 -63.33 11.16 60.82
C ARG A 944 -64.69 10.84 60.21
N TYR A 945 -64.89 11.15 58.94
CA TYR A 945 -66.12 10.88 58.22
C TYR A 945 -65.84 10.09 56.94
N GLY A 946 -66.50 8.94 56.80
CA GLY A 946 -66.42 8.09 55.62
C GLY A 946 -67.82 7.69 55.18
N ALA A 947 -68.14 7.85 53.90
CA ALA A 947 -69.41 7.39 53.35
C ALA A 947 -69.23 6.59 52.06
N GLY A 948 -70.05 5.55 51.91
CA GLY A 948 -70.15 4.74 50.70
C GLY A 948 -71.04 5.39 49.64
N ASN A 949 -71.61 4.58 48.76
CA ASN A 949 -72.45 4.99 47.65
C ASN A 949 -73.70 4.06 47.52
N ASN A 950 -74.13 3.70 46.30
CA ASN A 950 -75.28 2.80 46.09
C ASN A 950 -74.88 1.37 45.68
N VAL A 951 -73.59 1.04 45.65
CA VAL A 951 -73.03 -0.30 45.43
C VAL A 951 -72.59 -0.91 46.75
N ASN A 952 -72.20 -2.20 46.75
CA ASN A 952 -71.73 -2.84 47.97
C ASN A 952 -70.37 -2.27 48.36
N ASN A 953 -70.28 -1.62 49.51
CA ASN A 953 -69.05 -1.00 49.97
C ASN A 953 -68.37 -1.74 51.13
N VAL A 954 -67.03 -1.67 51.20
CA VAL A 954 -66.27 -2.00 52.41
C VAL A 954 -65.63 -0.72 52.93
N ILE A 955 -66.07 -0.26 54.10
CA ILE A 955 -65.62 1.00 54.70
C ILE A 955 -64.91 0.69 56.02
N THR A 956 -63.64 1.09 56.10
CA THR A 956 -62.80 0.94 57.30
C THR A 956 -62.47 2.31 57.87
N GLY A 957 -62.78 2.52 59.15
CA GLY A 957 -62.40 3.70 59.92
C GLY A 957 -60.95 3.67 60.40
N THR A 958 -60.62 4.68 61.20
CA THR A 958 -59.35 4.89 61.90
C THR A 958 -59.39 4.35 63.33
N ASP A 959 -58.39 4.68 64.15
CA ASP A 959 -58.44 4.51 65.61
C ASP A 959 -59.09 5.73 66.32
N GLY A 960 -59.72 6.64 65.55
CA GLY A 960 -60.41 7.84 66.00
C GLY A 960 -61.91 7.60 66.24
N ASN A 961 -62.65 8.66 66.62
CA ASN A 961 -64.11 8.55 66.69
C ASN A 961 -64.71 8.81 65.31
N ASP A 962 -65.09 7.75 64.61
CA ASP A 962 -65.44 7.82 63.20
C ASP A 962 -66.95 7.79 62.97
N VAL A 963 -67.38 8.43 61.88
CA VAL A 963 -68.75 8.39 61.37
C VAL A 963 -68.74 7.71 60.02
N LEU A 964 -69.23 6.47 59.98
CA LEU A 964 -69.25 5.64 58.77
C LEU A 964 -70.69 5.42 58.30
N ILE A 965 -70.97 5.70 57.02
CA ILE A 965 -72.32 5.58 56.43
C ILE A 965 -72.26 4.75 55.15
N GLY A 966 -72.97 3.61 55.09
CA GLY A 966 -73.02 2.74 53.90
C GLY A 966 -73.92 3.28 52.77
N TYR A 967 -75.03 3.94 53.16
CA TYR A 967 -76.14 4.36 52.28
C TYR A 967 -76.93 3.20 51.68
N GLY A 968 -76.48 2.58 50.59
CA GLY A 968 -77.20 1.48 49.95
C GLY A 968 -76.29 0.56 49.19
N GLY A 969 -76.61 -0.73 49.18
CA GLY A 969 -75.63 -1.76 48.85
C GLY A 969 -75.52 -2.67 50.05
N ALA A 970 -75.09 -3.92 49.89
CA ALA A 970 -74.85 -4.78 51.05
C ALA A 970 -73.44 -4.48 51.58
N ASP A 971 -73.36 -3.60 52.58
CA ASP A 971 -72.12 -2.94 52.96
C ASP A 971 -71.44 -3.61 54.16
N ILE A 972 -70.13 -3.46 54.30
CA ILE A 972 -69.33 -3.86 55.46
C ILE A 972 -68.70 -2.61 56.05
N LEU A 973 -69.13 -2.23 57.26
CA LEU A 973 -68.62 -1.07 57.99
C LEU A 973 -67.83 -1.56 59.20
N MET A 974 -66.57 -1.12 59.30
CA MET A 974 -65.65 -1.43 60.40
C MET A 974 -65.17 -0.12 61.03
N GLY A 975 -65.63 0.18 62.25
CA GLY A 975 -65.30 1.43 62.96
C GLY A 975 -63.83 1.52 63.33
N GLY A 976 -63.31 0.48 64.00
CA GLY A 976 -61.91 0.41 64.41
C GLY A 976 -61.79 0.54 65.92
N ALA A 977 -61.01 1.50 66.39
CA ALA A 977 -60.99 1.87 67.80
C ALA A 977 -61.52 3.28 67.95
N GLY A 978 -62.12 3.62 69.08
CA GLY A 978 -62.77 4.92 69.25
C GLY A 978 -64.25 4.73 69.51
N ASN A 979 -64.97 5.83 69.73
CA ASN A 979 -66.42 5.78 69.91
C ASN A 979 -67.08 6.10 68.57
N ASP A 980 -67.41 5.07 67.82
CA ASP A 980 -67.78 5.17 66.42
C ASP A 980 -69.29 5.25 66.23
N THR A 981 -69.71 5.84 65.11
CA THR A 981 -71.11 5.89 64.68
C THR A 981 -71.21 5.28 63.28
N LEU A 982 -71.81 4.09 63.21
CA LEU A 982 -72.00 3.34 61.96
C LEU A 982 -73.49 3.34 61.57
N ASP A 983 -73.79 3.65 60.31
CA ASP A 983 -75.13 3.58 59.70
C ASP A 983 -75.08 2.76 58.41
N GLY A 984 -75.63 1.54 58.43
CA GLY A 984 -75.62 0.62 57.28
C GLY A 984 -76.48 1.15 56.13
N GLY A 985 -77.69 1.64 56.45
CA GLY A 985 -78.57 2.28 55.49
C GLY A 985 -79.75 1.42 55.05
N VAL A 986 -79.98 1.29 53.74
CA VAL A 986 -81.25 0.70 53.25
C VAL A 986 -81.20 -0.82 53.02
N SER A 987 -80.02 -1.38 52.83
CA SER A 987 -79.79 -2.76 52.40
C SER A 987 -79.39 -3.62 53.60
N ALA A 988 -78.91 -4.85 53.36
CA ALA A 988 -78.57 -5.80 54.42
C ALA A 988 -77.06 -5.76 54.66
N ASP A 989 -76.67 -5.19 55.79
CA ASP A 989 -75.30 -4.72 56.02
C ASP A 989 -74.60 -5.48 57.15
N TRP A 990 -73.28 -5.34 57.22
CA TRP A 990 -72.42 -5.92 58.25
C TRP A 990 -71.72 -4.79 59.01
N LEU A 991 -72.12 -4.57 60.26
CA LEU A 991 -71.60 -3.47 61.07
C LEU A 991 -70.79 -4.03 62.24
N ALA A 992 -69.52 -3.63 62.33
CA ALA A 992 -68.63 -3.90 63.45
C ALA A 992 -68.08 -2.57 63.97
N GLY A 993 -68.48 -2.17 65.18
CA GLY A 993 -67.97 -0.94 65.81
C GLY A 993 -66.47 -1.06 66.12
N GLY A 994 -66.11 -2.16 66.78
CA GLY A 994 -64.73 -2.41 67.20
C GLY A 994 -64.56 -2.06 68.67
N THR A 995 -63.45 -1.44 69.07
CA THR A 995 -63.23 -1.11 70.50
C THR A 995 -63.62 0.32 70.84
N GLY A 996 -64.55 0.49 71.76
CA GLY A 996 -64.97 1.76 72.32
C GLY A 996 -66.43 1.71 72.77
N ASP A 997 -67.09 2.87 72.85
CA ASP A 997 -68.52 2.90 73.11
C ASP A 997 -69.25 3.30 71.82
N ASP A 998 -69.64 2.30 71.02
CA ASP A 998 -70.08 2.52 69.64
C ASP A 998 -71.60 2.65 69.49
N VAL A 999 -72.01 3.32 68.40
CA VAL A 999 -73.42 3.51 68.00
C VAL A 999 -73.62 2.92 66.61
N LEU A 1000 -74.37 1.82 66.54
CA LEU A 1000 -74.65 1.10 65.30
C LEU A 1000 -76.14 1.24 64.93
N THR A 1001 -76.41 1.58 63.67
CA THR A 1001 -77.75 1.70 63.09
C THR A 1001 -77.79 0.83 61.83
N GLY A 1002 -78.64 -0.20 61.82
CA GLY A 1002 -78.72 -1.13 60.68
C GLY A 1002 -79.56 -0.56 59.54
N GLY A 1003 -80.72 0.02 59.89
CA GLY A 1003 -81.57 0.71 58.94
C GLY A 1003 -82.78 -0.11 58.50
N SER A 1004 -82.96 -0.40 57.21
CA SER A 1004 -84.27 -0.85 56.69
C SER A 1004 -84.40 -2.33 56.32
N ALA A 1005 -83.30 -3.01 56.01
CA ALA A 1005 -83.30 -4.45 55.74
C ALA A 1005 -82.91 -5.25 57.00
N GLY A 1006 -82.36 -6.44 56.82
CA GLY A 1006 -81.93 -7.30 57.92
C GLY A 1006 -80.42 -7.31 58.01
N ASP A 1007 -79.89 -6.78 59.11
CA ASP A 1007 -78.47 -6.46 59.26
C ASP A 1007 -77.73 -7.39 60.23
N THR A 1008 -76.43 -7.53 60.04
CA THR A 1008 -75.54 -8.28 60.94
C THR A 1008 -74.70 -7.32 61.76
N PHE A 1009 -74.95 -7.30 63.07
CA PHE A 1009 -74.15 -6.55 64.03
C PHE A 1009 -73.12 -7.48 64.67
N VAL A 1010 -71.85 -7.15 64.61
CA VAL A 1010 -70.76 -8.01 65.06
C VAL A 1010 -70.10 -7.46 66.30
N PHE A 1011 -69.85 -8.36 67.26
CA PHE A 1011 -69.13 -8.03 68.47
C PHE A 1011 -68.12 -9.14 68.83
N ASN A 1012 -67.00 -8.75 69.43
CA ASN A 1012 -65.96 -9.59 70.05
C ASN A 1012 -65.78 -9.23 71.55
N PRO A 1013 -65.03 -10.01 72.34
CA PRO A 1013 -64.71 -9.66 73.72
C PRO A 1013 -63.86 -8.38 73.88
N ASN A 1014 -64.15 -7.61 74.93
CA ASN A 1014 -63.47 -6.35 75.32
C ASN A 1014 -63.66 -5.18 74.35
N GLU A 1015 -64.79 -5.14 73.65
CA GLU A 1015 -65.11 -4.08 72.71
C GLU A 1015 -65.77 -2.86 73.36
N GLY A 1016 -66.29 -2.95 74.60
CA GLY A 1016 -66.80 -1.78 75.33
C GLY A 1016 -68.33 -1.76 75.47
N ASN A 1017 -68.98 -0.59 75.43
CA ASN A 1017 -70.42 -0.45 75.65
C ASN A 1017 -71.16 0.10 74.43
N ASP A 1018 -71.67 -0.82 73.64
CA ASP A 1018 -72.20 -0.54 72.32
C ASP A 1018 -73.72 -0.42 72.32
N ARG A 1019 -74.25 0.34 71.37
CA ARG A 1019 -75.67 0.63 71.23
C ARG A 1019 -76.13 0.34 69.81
N ILE A 1020 -77.09 -0.58 69.69
CA ILE A 1020 -77.82 -0.77 68.43
C ILE A 1020 -79.13 0.02 68.50
N THR A 1021 -79.25 1.05 67.66
CA THR A 1021 -80.33 2.04 67.78
C THR A 1021 -81.67 1.56 67.25
N ASP A 1022 -81.68 0.57 66.34
CA ASP A 1022 -82.89 0.19 65.62
C ASP A 1022 -83.04 -1.31 65.32
N PHE A 1023 -82.49 -2.19 66.16
CA PHE A 1023 -82.53 -3.65 65.99
C PHE A 1023 -83.95 -4.22 65.78
N ARG A 1024 -84.15 -4.94 64.67
CA ARG A 1024 -85.41 -5.50 64.17
C ARG A 1024 -85.28 -6.97 63.78
N ALA A 1025 -85.29 -7.84 64.78
CA ALA A 1025 -85.40 -9.30 64.64
C ALA A 1025 -86.41 -9.83 63.58
N ALA A 1026 -87.51 -9.11 63.34
CA ALA A 1026 -88.52 -9.52 62.36
C ALA A 1026 -88.19 -9.17 60.89
N GLN A 1027 -87.22 -8.28 60.67
CA GLN A 1027 -86.76 -7.82 59.34
C GLN A 1027 -85.49 -8.54 58.89
N GLY A 1028 -84.85 -9.28 59.78
CA GLY A 1028 -83.73 -10.16 59.48
C GLY A 1028 -82.49 -9.86 60.31
N ASP A 1029 -82.53 -8.86 61.21
CA ASP A 1029 -81.38 -8.48 62.02
C ASP A 1029 -80.91 -9.62 62.91
N VAL A 1030 -79.59 -9.77 62.93
CA VAL A 1030 -78.86 -10.77 63.70
C VAL A 1030 -77.69 -10.12 64.42
N VAL A 1031 -77.33 -10.70 65.55
CA VAL A 1031 -76.09 -10.38 66.25
C VAL A 1031 -75.14 -11.56 66.13
N PHE A 1032 -73.96 -11.29 65.63
CA PHE A 1032 -72.87 -12.25 65.59
C PHE A 1032 -71.92 -11.99 66.75
N LEU A 1033 -71.89 -12.91 67.71
CA LEU A 1033 -70.98 -12.86 68.85
C LEU A 1033 -69.73 -13.69 68.53
N ALA A 1034 -68.74 -13.07 67.92
CA ALA A 1034 -67.50 -13.74 67.52
C ALA A 1034 -66.55 -13.92 68.72
N ASN A 1035 -65.81 -15.04 68.76
CA ASN A 1035 -64.69 -15.27 69.70
C ASN A 1035 -65.01 -15.30 71.22
N PHE A 1036 -66.27 -15.41 71.65
CA PHE A 1036 -66.63 -15.50 73.09
C PHE A 1036 -66.42 -16.89 73.72
N GLY A 1037 -66.09 -17.91 72.92
CA GLY A 1037 -65.89 -19.31 73.34
C GLY A 1037 -67.16 -20.00 73.86
N GLU A 1038 -67.00 -21.17 74.51
CA GLU A 1038 -68.13 -21.99 75.03
C GLU A 1038 -69.02 -21.27 76.08
N ALA A 1039 -68.67 -20.06 76.52
CA ALA A 1039 -69.39 -19.35 77.58
C ALA A 1039 -70.68 -18.65 77.09
N LEU A 1040 -70.83 -18.41 75.79
CA LEU A 1040 -71.99 -17.77 75.17
C LEU A 1040 -72.43 -18.53 73.90
N ASP A 1041 -72.42 -19.86 73.97
CA ASP A 1041 -72.60 -20.75 72.80
C ASP A 1041 -74.04 -21.30 72.68
N THR A 1042 -74.90 -21.00 73.67
CA THR A 1042 -76.32 -21.35 73.64
C THR A 1042 -77.23 -20.17 73.98
N TRP A 1043 -78.47 -20.23 73.48
CA TRP A 1043 -79.48 -19.23 73.79
C TRP A 1043 -79.77 -19.08 75.29
N ASP A 1044 -79.75 -20.19 76.05
CA ASP A 1044 -79.99 -20.13 77.49
C ASP A 1044 -78.87 -19.39 78.23
N GLU A 1045 -77.62 -19.49 77.75
CA GLU A 1045 -76.46 -18.76 78.27
C GLU A 1045 -76.54 -17.27 77.94
N ILE A 1046 -76.73 -16.90 76.66
CA ILE A 1046 -76.91 -15.50 76.25
C ILE A 1046 -78.06 -14.84 77.01
N ARG A 1047 -79.21 -15.50 77.10
CA ARG A 1047 -80.39 -14.95 77.76
C ARG A 1047 -80.18 -14.72 79.26
N ALA A 1048 -79.35 -15.53 79.91
CA ALA A 1048 -79.02 -15.35 81.33
C ALA A 1048 -78.22 -14.06 81.58
N HIS A 1049 -77.52 -13.59 80.56
CA HIS A 1049 -76.73 -12.36 80.56
C HIS A 1049 -77.53 -11.11 80.13
N MET A 1050 -78.82 -11.26 79.81
CA MET A 1050 -79.68 -10.15 79.42
C MET A 1050 -80.44 -9.53 80.60
N THR A 1051 -80.46 -8.20 80.65
CA THR A 1051 -81.28 -7.42 81.59
C THR A 1051 -82.18 -6.42 80.86
N GLN A 1052 -83.43 -6.33 81.31
CA GLN A 1052 -84.39 -5.38 80.73
C GLN A 1052 -84.34 -4.07 81.50
N SER A 1053 -84.18 -2.97 80.78
CA SER A 1053 -84.28 -1.60 81.32
C SER A 1053 -85.38 -0.81 80.60
N SER A 1054 -85.55 0.46 80.98
CA SER A 1054 -86.41 1.42 80.25
C SER A 1054 -85.82 1.87 78.92
N ALA A 1055 -84.50 1.74 78.72
CA ALA A 1055 -83.82 2.11 77.48
C ALA A 1055 -83.89 0.99 76.43
N GLY A 1056 -84.02 -0.27 76.86
CA GLY A 1056 -84.00 -1.42 75.97
C GLY A 1056 -83.55 -2.69 76.69
N THR A 1057 -83.02 -3.62 75.93
CA THR A 1057 -82.41 -4.86 76.44
C THR A 1057 -80.89 -4.69 76.45
N LEU A 1058 -80.26 -4.85 77.60
CA LEU A 1058 -78.81 -4.86 77.74
C LEU A 1058 -78.33 -6.31 77.82
N LEU A 1059 -77.45 -6.72 76.90
CA LEU A 1059 -76.69 -7.96 76.98
C LEU A 1059 -75.29 -7.61 77.53
N ASP A 1060 -74.99 -8.03 78.75
CA ASP A 1060 -73.64 -7.91 79.33
C ASP A 1060 -72.94 -9.26 79.21
N THR A 1061 -72.01 -9.37 78.26
CA THR A 1061 -71.34 -10.64 77.94
C THR A 1061 -70.49 -11.18 79.10
N GLY A 1062 -70.15 -10.34 80.09
CA GLY A 1062 -69.23 -10.68 81.16
C GLY A 1062 -67.77 -10.81 80.72
N GLN A 1063 -67.47 -10.50 79.46
CA GLN A 1063 -66.13 -10.52 78.87
C GLN A 1063 -65.74 -9.15 78.28
N GLY A 1064 -66.12 -8.07 78.97
CA GLY A 1064 -65.69 -6.71 78.62
C GLY A 1064 -66.47 -6.02 77.49
N THR A 1065 -67.51 -6.67 76.94
CA THR A 1065 -68.40 -6.12 75.91
C THR A 1065 -69.84 -6.11 76.40
N SER A 1066 -70.56 -5.00 76.22
CA SER A 1066 -71.98 -4.91 76.52
C SER A 1066 -72.75 -4.26 75.39
N ILE A 1067 -73.91 -4.85 75.04
CA ILE A 1067 -74.69 -4.44 73.87
C ILE A 1067 -76.08 -4.00 74.35
N LEU A 1068 -76.41 -2.73 74.12
CA LEU A 1068 -77.75 -2.19 74.36
C LEU A 1068 -78.56 -2.22 73.05
N PHE A 1069 -79.54 -3.12 73.01
CA PHE A 1069 -80.59 -3.13 71.99
C PHE A 1069 -81.65 -2.08 72.35
N GLU A 1070 -81.57 -0.90 71.76
CA GLU A 1070 -82.44 0.23 72.11
C GLU A 1070 -83.90 -0.04 71.76
N GLY A 1071 -84.81 0.20 72.72
CA GLY A 1071 -86.24 -0.01 72.53
C GLY A 1071 -86.70 -1.47 72.37
N VAL A 1072 -85.79 -2.44 72.33
CA VAL A 1072 -86.10 -3.88 72.18
C VAL A 1072 -86.40 -4.52 73.54
N LYS A 1073 -87.40 -5.41 73.58
CA LYS A 1073 -87.75 -6.18 74.78
C LYS A 1073 -87.08 -7.55 74.73
N ILE A 1074 -86.61 -8.07 75.87
CA ILE A 1074 -86.03 -9.43 75.96
C ILE A 1074 -86.97 -10.48 75.38
N ALA A 1075 -88.28 -10.30 75.54
CA ALA A 1075 -89.29 -11.24 75.03
C ALA A 1075 -89.42 -11.28 73.49
N SER A 1076 -88.83 -10.34 72.76
CA SER A 1076 -88.79 -10.34 71.28
C SER A 1076 -87.48 -10.86 70.70
N LEU A 1077 -86.54 -11.30 71.54
CA LEU A 1077 -85.30 -11.95 71.13
C LEU A 1077 -85.43 -13.48 71.28
N SER A 1078 -84.72 -14.21 70.43
CA SER A 1078 -84.70 -15.68 70.40
C SER A 1078 -83.34 -16.19 69.93
N ALA A 1079 -83.11 -17.50 70.03
CA ALA A 1079 -81.91 -18.14 69.49
C ALA A 1079 -81.65 -17.79 68.02
N ASP A 1080 -82.72 -17.67 67.21
CA ASP A 1080 -82.63 -17.45 65.76
C ASP A 1080 -82.01 -16.10 65.34
N VAL A 1081 -81.85 -15.13 66.25
CA VAL A 1081 -81.22 -13.83 65.95
C VAL A 1081 -79.80 -13.72 66.47
N PHE A 1082 -79.24 -14.79 67.03
CA PHE A 1082 -77.85 -14.88 67.44
C PHE A 1082 -77.13 -15.89 66.57
N ILE A 1083 -76.02 -15.48 65.98
CA ILE A 1083 -75.11 -16.34 65.21
C ILE A 1083 -73.93 -16.68 66.12
N PHE A 1084 -73.51 -17.95 66.10
CA PHE A 1084 -72.43 -18.52 66.90
C PHE A 1084 -71.37 -19.13 65.97
N GLU A 1085 -70.12 -19.24 66.43
CA GLU A 1085 -69.03 -19.95 65.71
C GLU A 1085 -69.12 -21.48 65.81
#